data_AF-A0A293LE33-F1
#
_entry.id   AF-A0A293LE33-F1
#
_cell.length_a   1.000
_cell.length_b   1.000
_cell.length_c   1.000
_cell.angle_alpha   90.00
_cell.angle_beta   90.00
_cell.angle_gamma   90.00
#
_symmetry.space_group_name_H-M   'P 1'
#
loop_
_entity.id
_entity.type
_entity.pdbx_description
1 polymer ?
#
loop_
_entity_poly.entity_id
_entity_poly.type
_entity_poly.pdbx_seq_one_letter_code
_entity_poly.pdbx_strand_id
1 'polypeptide(L)'
;MEPYTVRGLAKIEGEVIEDDLETEESSATKYKLTGIVVHSGQASGGHYYSYILYRQREGGFRWYKFDDGEVAECRMEDEEEMKNQCFGGEYMGEVFDHMLKRMSIRRQKRWWNAYILFYERLESSSMSSKVASITHSLQEASLSDSKRQGGARMPLAIERSVWRQNIKFMHNRNQFSVEYFQFMKKLISCNAPYVTPHPGQEKLPSDAEDLAMMSTQLASRFLFLTAFHTKKTLRGPAIDWYEALCSHLQQGRSVRLWFANNVLFAHPHRICEYSLECPTAEVRNAFVKILVFLAHMSLKDGPCTLPALFSSNYMSDPGATLSDHLLVAVLSLLNKEVSEHGRHLTQYFSLFHMYACFGVAERHQLLKLNVPATFMAVALDEGPGPPIKYQYAELGKLYQVVSLLVRCCDVSSKTHSCQPNTPPLPNILMGDQICQEYLMPIQPQVAAILYNKTSYVKKIIEDANSLEDTVKLLKFCSWENPQFSSMVLSELLWQIAYTYTYELRPFMDLLLHVLLLEDSWQNHRIHNALKGIPDDRDGLFDTIHRSKNHYQKRAYQCIKCMVTLFSSCAAAIHMLHTNGEMKRKWTAAVEWLNDELERRPYGSNSQYSYNNWSPPAQSNETSNGYFLERSHSARLTLNRAIQLCPEEEPEEQDMSEEGDSPPPSGQQQQQQHQQQPPPPPQQPPPTQQPLAQQQQLDSNKLTYWQQQQCCQPTHPAANHGMPFGPSSPAGPAPVHQAPSRTELSKEALRGVQPPHPVPAPQSDPVDDKPA
;
A
#
# COMPACT_ATOMS: atom_id res chain seq x y z
N MET A 1 -56.67 22.97 -32.32
CA MET A 1 -57.47 21.95 -31.64
C MET A 1 -58.49 22.68 -30.79
N GLU A 2 -59.75 22.23 -30.78
CA GLU A 2 -60.71 22.59 -29.73
C GLU A 2 -60.23 22.02 -28.38
N PRO A 3 -60.62 22.59 -27.23
CA PRO A 3 -60.20 22.08 -25.93
C PRO A 3 -60.85 20.73 -25.62
N TYR A 4 -60.06 19.74 -25.21
CA TYR A 4 -60.51 18.37 -24.89
C TYR A 4 -61.42 18.38 -23.65
N THR A 5 -62.71 18.57 -23.90
CA THR A 5 -63.79 18.85 -22.95
C THR A 5 -65.07 18.28 -23.55
N VAL A 6 -66.10 17.97 -22.74
CA VAL A 6 -67.36 17.38 -23.25
C VAL A 6 -67.96 18.22 -24.38
N ARG A 7 -68.04 19.54 -24.20
CA ARG A 7 -68.55 20.49 -25.23
C ARG A 7 -67.64 20.60 -26.46
N GLY A 8 -66.33 20.41 -26.30
CA GLY A 8 -65.37 20.39 -27.42
C GLY A 8 -65.40 19.09 -28.22
N LEU A 9 -65.64 17.94 -27.55
CA LEU A 9 -65.71 16.62 -28.17
C LEU A 9 -67.01 16.43 -28.95
N ALA A 10 -68.17 16.69 -28.33
CA ALA A 10 -69.47 16.61 -29.01
C ALA A 10 -69.52 17.50 -30.27
N LYS A 11 -68.87 18.68 -30.22
CA LYS A 11 -68.76 19.62 -31.35
C LYS A 11 -67.80 19.14 -32.46
N ILE A 12 -66.86 18.24 -32.17
CA ILE A 12 -66.04 17.52 -33.17
C ILE A 12 -66.82 16.34 -33.74
N GLU A 13 -67.60 15.66 -32.91
CA GLU A 13 -68.35 14.44 -33.26
C GLU A 13 -69.69 14.74 -33.95
N GLY A 14 -70.13 16.00 -33.93
CA GLY A 14 -71.32 16.50 -34.65
C GLY A 14 -72.61 16.48 -33.82
N GLU A 15 -72.53 16.16 -32.53
CA GLU A 15 -73.69 16.09 -31.64
C GLU A 15 -74.10 17.47 -31.11
N VAL A 16 -75.40 17.77 -31.22
CA VAL A 16 -75.98 18.99 -30.66
C VAL A 16 -76.34 18.72 -29.20
N ILE A 17 -75.55 19.26 -28.28
CA ILE A 17 -75.93 19.34 -26.87
C ILE A 17 -76.96 20.47 -26.72
N GLU A 18 -78.23 20.12 -26.55
CA GLU A 18 -79.25 21.03 -26.02
C GLU A 18 -78.99 21.24 -24.52
N ASP A 19 -78.42 22.38 -24.15
CA ASP A 19 -78.18 22.77 -22.76
C ASP A 19 -78.69 24.19 -22.55
N ASP A 20 -79.85 24.30 -21.89
CA ASP A 20 -80.77 25.46 -21.96
C ASP A 20 -80.38 26.59 -20.98
N LEU A 21 -79.09 26.96 -21.00
CA LEU A 21 -78.49 28.01 -20.14
C LEU A 21 -77.49 28.89 -20.90
N GLU A 22 -77.98 29.98 -21.48
CA GLU A 22 -77.14 31.14 -21.83
C GLU A 22 -76.65 31.86 -20.56
N THR A 23 -75.66 31.31 -19.85
CA THR A 23 -75.00 32.03 -18.75
C THR A 23 -73.53 31.65 -18.53
N GLU A 24 -72.67 32.67 -18.52
CA GLU A 24 -71.23 32.64 -18.24
C GLU A 24 -70.31 31.79 -19.15
N GLU A 25 -69.74 32.44 -20.17
CA GLU A 25 -68.47 32.06 -20.83
C GLU A 25 -67.23 32.13 -19.90
N SER A 26 -67.41 32.25 -18.58
CA SER A 26 -66.36 32.62 -17.61
C SER A 26 -65.71 31.42 -16.88
N SER A 27 -66.20 30.20 -17.10
CA SER A 27 -65.66 28.99 -16.45
C SER A 27 -64.23 28.69 -16.93
N ALA A 28 -63.23 29.17 -16.17
CA ALA A 28 -61.83 29.03 -16.55
C ALA A 28 -61.41 27.55 -16.63
N THR A 29 -61.09 27.11 -17.85
CA THR A 29 -60.60 25.76 -18.20
C THR A 29 -59.07 25.69 -18.29
N LYS A 30 -58.37 26.80 -18.01
CA LYS A 30 -56.90 26.87 -18.06
C LYS A 30 -56.30 26.22 -16.81
N TYR A 31 -55.23 25.46 -16.99
CA TYR A 31 -54.43 24.88 -15.92
C TYR A 31 -52.96 25.29 -16.07
N LYS A 32 -52.25 25.51 -14.96
CA LYS A 32 -50.81 25.76 -14.93
C LYS A 32 -50.10 24.49 -14.46
N LEU A 33 -49.03 24.10 -15.15
CA LEU A 33 -48.14 23.03 -14.68
C LEU A 33 -47.43 23.50 -13.40
N THR A 34 -47.55 22.73 -12.32
CA THR A 34 -47.00 23.05 -10.99
C THR A 34 -46.04 21.99 -10.46
N GLY A 35 -46.04 20.79 -11.04
CA GLY A 35 -45.09 19.74 -10.70
C GLY A 35 -44.87 18.74 -11.83
N ILE A 36 -43.71 18.10 -11.83
CA ILE A 36 -43.31 17.04 -12.76
C ILE A 36 -42.58 15.98 -11.94
N VAL A 37 -42.93 14.71 -12.08
CA VAL A 37 -42.09 13.59 -11.62
C VAL A 37 -41.44 12.99 -12.85
N VAL A 38 -40.11 12.89 -12.85
CA VAL A 38 -39.31 12.24 -13.89
C VAL A 38 -38.84 10.89 -13.37
N HIS A 39 -39.02 9.86 -14.20
CA HIS A 39 -38.40 8.56 -13.98
C HIS A 39 -37.14 8.46 -14.83
N SER A 40 -36.09 7.80 -14.31
CA SER A 40 -34.78 7.68 -14.93
C SER A 40 -34.22 6.27 -14.71
N GLY A 41 -34.37 5.38 -15.70
CA GLY A 41 -34.00 3.97 -15.60
C GLY A 41 -34.91 3.02 -16.38
N GLN A 42 -35.01 1.78 -15.91
CA GLN A 42 -35.80 0.69 -16.51
C GLN A 42 -37.08 0.43 -15.70
N ALA A 43 -38.07 -0.24 -16.32
CA ALA A 43 -39.36 -0.52 -15.67
C ALA A 43 -39.25 -1.41 -14.41
N SER A 44 -38.16 -2.17 -14.25
CA SER A 44 -37.86 -3.00 -13.09
C SER A 44 -36.91 -2.34 -12.08
N GLY A 45 -36.42 -1.12 -12.36
CA GLY A 45 -35.45 -0.43 -11.51
C GLY A 45 -34.91 0.85 -12.16
N GLY A 46 -35.02 1.94 -11.42
CA GLY A 46 -34.61 3.28 -11.83
C GLY A 46 -34.76 4.27 -10.68
N HIS A 47 -34.50 5.54 -10.98
CA HIS A 47 -34.57 6.64 -10.03
C HIS A 47 -35.77 7.55 -10.32
N TYR A 48 -36.31 8.19 -9.28
CA TYR A 48 -37.42 9.14 -9.36
C TYR A 48 -37.05 10.45 -8.68
N TYR A 49 -37.07 11.54 -9.46
CA TYR A 49 -36.89 12.90 -8.95
C TYR A 49 -38.03 13.80 -9.45
N SER A 50 -38.19 14.98 -8.85
CA SER A 50 -39.28 15.88 -9.21
C SER A 50 -38.84 17.33 -9.42
N TYR A 51 -39.54 18.01 -10.32
CA TYR A 51 -39.49 19.46 -10.47
C TYR A 51 -40.78 20.04 -9.90
N ILE A 52 -40.69 21.02 -9.00
CA ILE A 52 -41.85 21.62 -8.32
C ILE A 52 -41.79 23.15 -8.45
N LEU A 53 -42.92 23.75 -8.82
CA LEU A 53 -43.09 25.19 -8.97
C LEU A 53 -43.41 25.82 -7.61
N TYR A 54 -42.39 26.36 -6.95
CA TYR A 54 -42.56 27.11 -5.71
C TYR A 54 -43.19 28.48 -5.97
N ARG A 55 -44.17 28.85 -5.14
CA ARG A 55 -44.86 30.15 -5.17
C ARG A 55 -44.27 31.05 -4.09
N GLN A 56 -43.65 32.15 -4.48
CA GLN A 56 -43.12 33.14 -3.55
C GLN A 56 -44.24 34.07 -3.09
N ARG A 57 -44.17 34.53 -1.82
CA ARG A 57 -45.20 35.40 -1.21
C ARG A 57 -45.37 36.76 -1.91
N GLU A 58 -44.38 37.16 -2.70
CA GLU A 58 -44.33 38.41 -3.46
C GLU A 58 -44.82 38.24 -4.91
N GLY A 59 -45.47 37.12 -5.24
CA GLY A 59 -46.07 36.85 -6.55
C GLY A 59 -45.13 36.22 -7.59
N GLY A 60 -43.83 36.12 -7.28
CA GLY A 60 -42.86 35.37 -8.09
C GLY A 60 -43.09 33.85 -8.06
N PHE A 61 -42.68 33.18 -9.13
CA PHE A 61 -42.59 31.72 -9.20
C PHE A 61 -41.12 31.31 -9.40
N ARG A 62 -40.71 30.13 -8.91
CA ARG A 62 -39.43 29.50 -9.26
C ARG A 62 -39.57 27.99 -9.29
N TRP A 63 -38.84 27.33 -10.18
CA TRP A 63 -38.78 25.87 -10.21
C TRP A 63 -37.60 25.36 -9.38
N TYR A 64 -37.85 24.32 -8.58
CA TYR A 64 -36.82 23.59 -7.86
C TYR A 64 -36.84 22.12 -8.26
N LYS A 65 -35.66 21.54 -8.52
CA LYS A 65 -35.46 20.10 -8.64
C LYS A 65 -35.25 19.53 -7.23
N PHE A 66 -36.01 18.51 -6.89
CA PHE A 66 -35.88 17.71 -5.67
C PHE A 66 -35.39 16.32 -6.06
N ASP A 67 -34.18 15.97 -5.63
CA ASP A 67 -33.45 14.76 -6.00
C ASP A 67 -32.82 14.15 -4.73
N ASP A 68 -33.56 13.24 -4.08
CA ASP A 68 -33.31 12.71 -2.73
C ASP A 68 -32.93 13.77 -1.68
N GLY A 69 -31.64 13.91 -1.38
CA GLY A 69 -31.10 14.85 -0.40
C GLY A 69 -30.68 16.21 -0.99
N GLU A 70 -30.75 16.37 -2.31
CA GLU A 70 -30.39 17.60 -3.01
C GLU A 70 -31.65 18.36 -3.46
N VAL A 71 -31.68 19.67 -3.19
CA VAL A 71 -32.74 20.57 -3.67
C VAL A 71 -32.08 21.78 -4.32
N ALA A 72 -32.25 21.93 -5.63
CA ALA A 72 -31.56 22.92 -6.46
C ALA A 72 -32.54 23.78 -7.26
N GLU A 73 -32.25 25.07 -7.43
CA GLU A 73 -33.03 25.96 -8.31
C GLU A 73 -32.74 25.61 -9.78
N CYS A 74 -33.77 25.56 -10.61
CA CYS A 74 -33.69 25.10 -12.00
C CYS A 74 -34.55 25.95 -12.95
N ARG A 75 -34.23 25.91 -14.24
CA ARG A 75 -34.81 26.83 -15.26
C ARG A 75 -35.87 26.17 -16.14
N MET A 76 -36.83 25.48 -15.53
CA MET A 76 -37.96 24.84 -16.23
C MET A 76 -39.00 25.85 -16.78
N GLU A 77 -38.63 27.12 -16.91
CA GLU A 77 -39.32 28.15 -17.71
C GLU A 77 -38.77 28.22 -19.14
N ASP A 78 -37.56 27.70 -19.37
CA ASP A 78 -36.96 27.53 -20.69
C ASP A 78 -37.55 26.29 -21.37
N GLU A 79 -38.08 26.47 -22.58
CA GLU A 79 -38.65 25.39 -23.37
C GLU A 79 -37.61 24.32 -23.77
N GLU A 80 -36.34 24.68 -23.98
CA GLU A 80 -35.31 23.72 -24.36
C GLU A 80 -34.89 22.84 -23.18
N GLU A 81 -34.72 23.44 -21.99
CA GLU A 81 -34.45 22.69 -20.77
C GLU A 81 -35.64 21.79 -20.38
N MET A 82 -36.87 22.30 -20.46
CA MET A 82 -38.09 21.51 -20.27
C MET A 82 -38.13 20.28 -21.21
N LYS A 83 -37.84 20.47 -22.50
CA LYS A 83 -37.78 19.36 -23.47
C LYS A 83 -36.66 18.39 -23.15
N ASN A 84 -35.49 18.88 -22.75
CA ASN A 84 -34.33 18.05 -22.43
C ASN A 84 -34.51 17.20 -21.16
N GLN A 85 -35.14 17.73 -20.12
CA GLN A 85 -35.35 17.02 -18.85
C GLN A 85 -36.60 16.13 -18.84
N CYS A 86 -37.63 16.45 -19.64
CA CYS A 86 -38.95 15.83 -19.47
C CYS A 86 -39.51 15.08 -20.69
N PHE A 87 -39.19 15.47 -21.93
CA PHE A 87 -39.96 15.00 -23.11
C PHE A 87 -39.51 13.61 -23.63
N GLY A 88 -38.43 13.04 -23.08
CA GLY A 88 -37.97 11.69 -23.43
C GLY A 88 -37.52 11.56 -24.89
N GLY A 89 -37.92 10.47 -25.54
CA GLY A 89 -37.65 10.23 -26.97
C GLY A 89 -36.18 9.95 -27.28
N GLU A 90 -35.72 10.44 -28.42
CA GLU A 90 -34.35 10.24 -28.92
C GLU A 90 -33.62 11.58 -29.04
N TYR A 91 -32.33 11.58 -28.70
CA TYR A 91 -31.45 12.73 -28.73
C TYR A 91 -30.13 12.37 -29.44
N MET A 92 -29.37 13.40 -29.82
CA MET A 92 -28.01 13.21 -30.36
C MET A 92 -27.02 13.35 -29.20
N GLY A 93 -26.36 12.26 -28.84
CA GLY A 93 -25.40 12.20 -27.74
C GLY A 93 -23.99 11.87 -28.23
N GLU A 94 -22.98 12.40 -27.55
CA GLU A 94 -21.58 12.08 -27.83
C GLU A 94 -21.19 10.74 -27.17
N VAL A 95 -20.82 9.77 -28.00
CA VAL A 95 -20.40 8.43 -27.57
C VAL A 95 -18.94 8.22 -27.96
N PHE A 96 -18.11 7.86 -26.98
CA PHE A 96 -16.72 7.50 -27.23
C PHE A 96 -16.64 6.19 -28.02
N ASP A 97 -16.06 6.25 -29.21
CA ASP A 97 -15.89 5.11 -30.08
C ASP A 97 -14.58 4.38 -29.72
N HIS A 98 -14.69 3.22 -29.07
CA HIS A 98 -13.54 2.44 -28.63
C HIS A 98 -12.66 1.93 -29.79
N MET A 99 -13.18 1.81 -31.01
CA MET A 99 -12.40 1.39 -32.18
C MET A 99 -11.67 2.58 -32.81
N LEU A 100 -12.35 3.73 -32.94
CA LEU A 100 -11.79 4.94 -33.55
C LEU A 100 -11.06 5.86 -32.56
N LYS A 101 -11.08 5.53 -31.25
CA LYS A 101 -10.53 6.31 -30.13
C LYS A 101 -10.91 7.80 -30.13
N ARG A 102 -12.11 8.12 -30.60
CA ARG A 102 -12.63 9.50 -30.71
C ARG A 102 -14.08 9.56 -30.27
N MET A 103 -14.53 10.75 -29.89
CA MET A 103 -15.97 11.00 -29.66
C MET A 103 -16.72 11.01 -30.99
N SER A 104 -17.92 10.43 -31.00
CA SER A 104 -18.80 10.35 -32.16
C SER A 104 -20.23 10.71 -31.74
N ILE A 105 -20.85 11.67 -32.42
CA ILE A 105 -22.25 12.01 -32.16
C ILE A 105 -23.13 10.91 -32.75
N ARG A 106 -23.94 10.26 -31.92
CA ARG A 106 -24.85 9.17 -32.32
C ARG A 106 -26.25 9.41 -31.75
N ARG A 107 -27.27 8.92 -32.46
CA ARG A 107 -28.67 8.98 -32.01
C ARG A 107 -28.88 7.96 -30.88
N GLN A 108 -29.27 8.43 -29.71
CA GLN A 108 -29.51 7.63 -28.50
C GLN A 108 -30.94 7.84 -28.00
N LYS A 109 -31.51 6.83 -27.32
CA LYS A 109 -32.77 7.00 -26.57
C LYS A 109 -32.47 7.64 -25.21
N ARG A 110 -33.26 8.64 -24.79
CA ARG A 110 -33.20 9.12 -23.40
C ARG A 110 -33.65 7.99 -22.49
N TRP A 111 -32.90 7.74 -21.42
CA TRP A 111 -33.25 6.79 -20.38
C TRP A 111 -34.03 7.44 -19.22
N TRP A 112 -34.43 8.71 -19.40
CA TRP A 112 -35.28 9.48 -18.50
C TRP A 112 -36.42 10.17 -19.26
N ASN A 113 -37.59 10.29 -18.61
CA ASN A 113 -38.75 11.05 -19.11
C ASN A 113 -39.72 11.42 -17.98
N ALA A 114 -40.59 12.41 -18.23
CA ALA A 114 -41.69 12.72 -17.32
C ALA A 114 -42.66 11.54 -17.23
N TYR A 115 -42.90 11.08 -16.01
CA TYR A 115 -43.77 9.96 -15.66
C TYR A 115 -45.14 10.45 -15.15
N ILE A 116 -45.17 11.55 -14.39
CA ILE A 116 -46.41 12.19 -13.91
C ILE A 116 -46.29 13.71 -14.05
N LEU A 117 -47.36 14.36 -14.51
CA LEU A 117 -47.48 15.82 -14.59
C LEU A 117 -48.58 16.30 -13.63
N PHE A 118 -48.25 17.28 -12.79
CA PHE A 118 -49.16 17.90 -11.84
C PHE A 118 -49.57 19.28 -12.35
N TYR A 119 -50.89 19.47 -12.49
CA TYR A 119 -51.51 20.68 -12.99
C TYR A 119 -52.47 21.25 -11.96
N GLU A 120 -52.42 22.56 -11.76
CA GLU A 120 -53.34 23.30 -10.88
C GLU A 120 -54.26 24.20 -11.72
N ARG A 121 -55.55 24.24 -11.39
CA ARG A 121 -56.53 25.04 -12.12
C ARG A 121 -56.26 26.53 -11.92
N LEU A 122 -56.24 27.30 -13.00
CA LEU A 122 -56.28 28.75 -12.94
C LEU A 122 -57.75 29.18 -12.81
N GLU A 123 -58.12 29.70 -11.65
CA GLU A 123 -59.45 30.28 -11.43
C GLU A 123 -59.62 31.58 -12.23
N SER A 124 -60.86 31.89 -12.61
CA SER A 124 -61.20 33.24 -13.10
C SER A 124 -61.06 34.25 -11.95
N SER A 125 -60.75 35.51 -12.28
CA SER A 125 -60.55 36.57 -11.27
C SER A 125 -61.80 36.83 -10.40
N SER A 126 -62.99 36.52 -10.91
CA SER A 126 -64.28 36.54 -10.17
C SER A 126 -64.49 35.35 -9.23
N MET A 127 -63.89 34.18 -9.52
CA MET A 127 -63.85 33.03 -8.62
C MET A 127 -62.79 33.21 -7.55
N SER A 128 -61.56 33.57 -7.93
CA SER A 128 -60.44 33.69 -7.00
C SER A 128 -60.67 34.76 -5.93
N SER A 129 -61.37 35.85 -6.26
CA SER A 129 -61.81 36.85 -5.27
C SER A 129 -62.92 36.34 -4.33
N LYS A 130 -63.85 35.51 -4.82
CA LYS A 130 -64.88 34.84 -3.97
C LYS A 130 -64.24 33.78 -3.05
N VAL A 131 -63.34 32.95 -3.56
CA VAL A 131 -62.63 31.92 -2.80
C VAL A 131 -61.69 32.55 -1.78
N ALA A 132 -60.98 33.62 -2.13
CA ALA A 132 -60.20 34.41 -1.18
C ALA A 132 -61.08 35.03 -0.07
N SER A 133 -62.24 35.59 -0.42
CA SER A 133 -63.21 36.14 0.55
C SER A 133 -63.73 35.09 1.53
N ILE A 134 -64.13 33.91 1.03
CA ILE A 134 -64.59 32.78 1.84
C ILE A 134 -63.46 32.24 2.73
N THR A 135 -62.24 32.11 2.19
CA THR A 135 -61.07 31.67 2.95
C THR A 135 -60.69 32.67 4.04
N HIS A 136 -60.76 33.97 3.76
CA HIS A 136 -60.53 35.05 4.74
C HIS A 136 -61.59 34.99 5.85
N SER A 137 -62.87 34.81 5.49
CA SER A 137 -63.98 34.68 6.45
C SER A 137 -63.84 33.44 7.35
N LEU A 138 -63.37 32.30 6.80
CA LEU A 138 -63.07 31.09 7.59
C LEU A 138 -61.85 31.27 8.51
N GLN A 139 -60.85 32.04 8.07
CA GLN A 139 -59.70 32.42 8.90
C GLN A 139 -60.09 33.41 10.01
N GLU A 140 -61.00 34.36 9.75
CA GLU A 140 -61.48 35.32 10.75
C GLU A 140 -62.48 34.70 11.75
N ALA A 141 -63.24 33.67 11.35
CA ALA A 141 -64.06 32.86 12.25
C ALA A 141 -63.23 32.02 13.24
N SER A 142 -61.94 31.78 12.94
CA SER A 142 -61.02 31.07 13.84
C SER A 142 -60.46 32.01 14.90
N LEU A 143 -61.19 32.17 16.01
CA LEU A 143 -60.85 33.02 17.15
C LEU A 143 -59.55 32.59 17.89
N SER A 144 -58.40 32.87 17.29
CA SER A 144 -57.08 32.79 17.90
C SER A 144 -56.23 33.99 17.47
N ASP A 145 -55.48 34.57 18.40
CA ASP A 145 -54.88 35.91 18.26
C ASP A 145 -53.58 35.91 17.43
N SER A 146 -53.68 35.47 16.17
CA SER A 146 -52.55 35.20 15.27
C SER A 146 -52.37 36.27 14.18
N LYS A 147 -52.97 37.47 14.32
CA LYS A 147 -53.07 38.54 13.30
C LYS A 147 -51.74 39.21 12.87
N ARG A 148 -50.57 38.57 13.02
CA ARG A 148 -49.26 39.12 12.62
C ARG A 148 -48.27 38.18 11.92
N GLN A 149 -48.58 36.90 11.71
CA GLN A 149 -47.72 36.01 10.90
C GLN A 149 -48.56 35.10 10.00
N GLY A 150 -48.58 35.38 8.70
CA GLY A 150 -49.35 34.64 7.69
C GLY A 150 -48.81 33.24 7.41
N GLY A 151 -49.21 32.27 8.23
CA GLY A 151 -48.93 30.84 8.05
C GLY A 151 -49.47 30.03 9.22
N ALA A 152 -49.92 28.80 8.95
CA ALA A 152 -50.34 27.89 10.02
C ALA A 152 -49.16 27.63 10.97
N ARG A 153 -49.34 27.91 12.26
CA ARG A 153 -48.32 27.59 13.28
C ARG A 153 -48.14 26.08 13.37
N MET A 154 -46.87 25.64 13.40
CA MET A 154 -46.53 24.24 13.62
C MET A 154 -47.10 23.77 14.97
N PRO A 155 -47.80 22.62 15.04
CA PRO A 155 -48.29 22.08 16.31
C PRO A 155 -47.14 21.86 17.31
N LEU A 156 -47.34 22.27 18.57
CA LEU A 156 -46.31 22.26 19.63
C LEU A 156 -45.61 20.90 19.81
N ALA A 157 -46.28 19.78 19.54
CA ALA A 157 -45.69 18.45 19.59
C ALA A 157 -44.66 18.22 18.47
N ILE A 158 -44.95 18.70 17.25
CA ILE A 158 -44.06 18.63 16.09
C ILE A 158 -42.90 19.62 16.29
N GLU A 159 -43.19 20.86 16.71
CA GLU A 159 -42.17 21.87 17.01
C GLU A 159 -41.14 21.35 18.03
N ARG A 160 -41.60 20.78 19.16
CA ARG A 160 -40.72 20.16 20.17
C ARG A 160 -39.94 18.95 19.62
N SER A 161 -40.50 18.21 18.67
CA SER A 161 -39.79 17.08 18.01
C SER A 161 -38.67 17.59 17.11
N VAL A 162 -38.99 18.53 16.20
CA VAL A 162 -38.03 19.18 15.29
C VAL A 162 -36.92 19.88 16.08
N TRP A 163 -37.25 20.59 17.17
CA TRP A 163 -36.25 21.28 17.99
C TRP A 163 -35.27 20.30 18.66
N ARG A 164 -35.73 19.18 19.22
CA ARG A 164 -34.85 18.13 19.75
C ARG A 164 -33.98 17.50 18.65
N GLN A 165 -34.54 17.24 17.46
CA GLN A 165 -33.79 16.68 16.34
C GLN A 165 -32.70 17.66 15.86
N ASN A 166 -33.01 18.95 15.75
CA ASN A 166 -32.06 19.99 15.39
C ASN A 166 -30.95 20.14 16.45
N ILE A 167 -31.28 20.06 17.74
CA ILE A 167 -30.27 20.05 18.83
C ILE A 167 -29.35 18.83 18.70
N LYS A 168 -29.91 17.62 18.50
CA LYS A 168 -29.11 16.39 18.30
C LYS A 168 -28.23 16.49 17.05
N PHE A 169 -28.76 17.01 15.95
CA PHE A 169 -28.01 17.25 14.72
C PHE A 169 -26.86 18.23 14.95
N MET A 170 -27.08 19.34 15.65
CA MET A 170 -26.04 20.32 15.97
C MET A 170 -24.96 19.75 16.89
N HIS A 171 -25.31 18.94 17.90
CA HIS A 171 -24.32 18.22 18.71
C HIS A 171 -23.46 17.27 17.86
N ASN A 172 -24.09 16.42 17.04
CA ASN A 172 -23.38 15.52 16.14
C ASN A 172 -22.46 16.30 15.17
N ARG A 173 -22.98 17.35 14.52
CA ARG A 173 -22.23 18.17 13.56
C ARG A 173 -21.01 18.84 14.21
N ASN A 174 -21.13 19.27 15.46
CA ASN A 174 -20.02 19.88 16.21
C ASN A 174 -19.02 18.81 16.72
N GLN A 175 -19.46 17.58 17.03
CA GLN A 175 -18.57 16.45 17.36
C GLN A 175 -17.84 15.88 16.13
N PHE A 176 -18.37 16.08 14.92
CA PHE A 176 -17.74 15.72 13.66
C PHE A 176 -17.19 16.93 12.89
N SER A 177 -16.69 17.94 13.62
CA SER A 177 -16.01 19.12 13.08
C SER A 177 -14.48 19.03 13.21
N VAL A 178 -13.74 19.66 12.29
CA VAL A 178 -12.28 19.63 12.28
C VAL A 178 -11.71 20.34 13.52
N GLU A 179 -12.39 21.38 13.98
CA GLU A 179 -12.04 22.17 15.17
C GLU A 179 -12.11 21.30 16.43
N TYR A 180 -13.12 20.44 16.57
CA TYR A 180 -13.24 19.51 17.69
C TYR A 180 -12.11 18.46 17.67
N PHE A 181 -11.79 17.91 16.50
CA PHE A 181 -10.67 16.97 16.36
C PHE A 181 -9.31 17.65 16.67
N GLN A 182 -9.10 18.90 16.24
CA GLN A 182 -7.92 19.67 16.62
C GLN A 182 -7.88 19.99 18.13
N PHE A 183 -9.02 20.33 18.74
CA PHE A 183 -9.13 20.55 20.17
C PHE A 183 -8.77 19.27 20.96
N MET A 184 -9.34 18.13 20.59
CA MET A 184 -9.03 16.84 21.22
C MET A 184 -7.55 16.48 21.09
N LYS A 185 -6.93 16.69 19.91
CA LYS A 185 -5.48 16.48 19.72
C LYS A 185 -4.66 17.40 20.64
N LYS A 186 -4.96 18.71 20.64
CA LYS A 186 -4.29 19.71 21.49
C LYS A 186 -4.42 19.40 22.99
N LEU A 187 -5.58 18.93 23.44
CA LEU A 187 -5.86 18.58 24.84
C LEU A 187 -5.11 17.31 25.30
N ILE A 188 -4.80 16.38 24.39
CA ILE A 188 -3.94 15.23 24.69
C ILE A 188 -2.46 15.66 24.65
N SER A 189 -2.06 16.46 23.66
CA SER A 189 -0.66 16.88 23.48
C SER A 189 -0.18 17.93 24.48
N CYS A 190 -1.05 18.78 25.06
CA CYS A 190 -0.62 19.83 26.00
C CYS A 190 0.00 19.27 27.30
N ASN A 191 -0.32 18.02 27.64
CA ASN A 191 0.21 17.36 28.83
C ASN A 191 1.58 16.69 28.59
N ALA A 192 1.98 16.49 27.33
CA ALA A 192 3.22 15.80 26.95
C ALA A 192 4.51 16.36 27.61
N PRO A 193 4.70 17.70 27.78
CA PRO A 193 5.89 18.24 28.42
C PRO A 193 6.00 17.91 29.92
N TYR A 194 4.88 17.65 30.59
CA TYR A 194 4.84 17.37 32.04
C TYR A 194 5.03 15.88 32.38
N VAL A 195 4.78 15.00 31.40
CA VAL A 195 4.97 13.54 31.52
C VAL A 195 6.31 13.06 30.95
N THR A 196 7.13 13.99 30.46
CA THR A 196 8.50 13.74 29.99
C THR A 196 9.48 14.14 31.10
N PRO A 197 10.25 13.22 31.70
CA PRO A 197 11.15 13.54 32.79
C PRO A 197 12.28 14.48 32.33
N HIS A 198 12.67 15.41 33.19
CA HIS A 198 13.84 16.26 32.93
C HIS A 198 15.14 15.45 33.00
N PRO A 199 16.20 15.84 32.25
CA PRO A 199 17.49 15.14 32.30
C PRO A 199 18.03 15.04 33.73
N GLY A 200 18.16 13.81 34.23
CA GLY A 200 18.57 13.51 35.61
C GLY A 200 17.47 13.01 36.55
N GLN A 201 16.20 12.94 36.12
CA GLN A 201 15.11 12.30 36.88
C GLN A 201 14.85 10.87 36.37
N GLU A 202 15.14 9.85 37.19
CA GLU A 202 14.90 8.44 36.85
C GLU A 202 13.43 7.99 36.97
N LYS A 203 12.59 8.76 37.67
CA LYS A 203 11.17 8.44 37.92
C LYS A 203 10.30 9.67 37.77
N LEU A 204 9.10 9.47 37.25
CA LEU A 204 8.05 10.50 37.22
C LEU A 204 7.52 10.79 38.64
N PRO A 205 7.12 12.04 38.94
CA PRO A 205 6.23 12.34 40.05
C PRO A 205 4.87 11.64 39.89
N SER A 206 4.19 11.30 41.00
CA SER A 206 2.87 10.66 40.98
C SER A 206 1.87 11.46 40.14
N ASP A 207 1.79 12.78 40.39
CA ASP A 207 0.90 13.71 39.69
C ASP A 207 1.09 13.69 38.16
N ALA A 208 2.31 13.39 37.69
CA ALA A 208 2.62 13.28 36.26
C ALA A 208 2.25 11.89 35.70
N GLU A 209 2.36 10.82 36.49
CA GLU A 209 1.86 9.49 36.08
C GLU A 209 0.32 9.48 36.04
N ASP A 210 -0.36 10.15 36.99
CA ASP A 210 -1.80 10.37 36.97
C ASP A 210 -2.25 11.23 35.76
N LEU A 211 -1.49 12.28 35.42
CA LEU A 211 -1.75 13.09 34.23
C LEU A 211 -1.56 12.30 32.93
N ALA A 212 -0.53 11.45 32.85
CA ALA A 212 -0.31 10.52 31.74
C ALA A 212 -1.43 9.49 31.64
N MET A 213 -1.91 8.96 32.78
CA MET A 213 -3.05 8.06 32.87
C MET A 213 -4.33 8.70 32.33
N MET A 214 -4.69 9.90 32.81
CA MET A 214 -5.88 10.63 32.35
C MET A 214 -5.80 10.96 30.85
N SER A 215 -4.63 11.39 30.37
CA SER A 215 -4.39 11.71 28.96
C SER A 215 -4.52 10.46 28.07
N THR A 216 -3.99 9.32 28.54
CA THR A 216 -4.09 8.02 27.87
C THR A 216 -5.53 7.51 27.85
N GLN A 217 -6.29 7.64 28.93
CA GLN A 217 -7.71 7.28 28.99
C GLN A 217 -8.56 8.10 28.00
N LEU A 218 -8.33 9.42 27.96
CA LEU A 218 -9.02 10.33 27.04
C LEU A 218 -8.68 10.00 25.57
N ALA A 219 -7.39 9.86 25.26
CA ALA A 219 -6.91 9.51 23.93
C ALA A 219 -7.49 8.16 23.47
N SER A 220 -7.39 7.12 24.29
CA SER A 220 -7.87 5.78 23.94
C SER A 220 -9.36 5.77 23.63
N ARG A 221 -10.19 6.41 24.47
CA ARG A 221 -11.63 6.52 24.23
C ARG A 221 -11.93 7.29 22.93
N PHE A 222 -11.25 8.41 22.69
CA PHE A 222 -11.49 9.20 21.48
C PHE A 222 -11.05 8.48 20.19
N LEU A 223 -9.89 7.81 20.22
CA LEU A 223 -9.33 7.13 19.05
C LEU A 223 -10.18 5.92 18.61
N PHE A 224 -10.47 5.02 19.56
CA PHE A 224 -11.14 3.74 19.27
C PHE A 224 -12.67 3.82 19.19
N LEU A 225 -13.31 4.88 19.71
CA LEU A 225 -14.76 5.10 19.55
C LEU A 225 -15.09 6.08 18.42
N THR A 226 -14.20 7.03 18.10
CA THR A 226 -14.49 8.10 17.14
C THR A 226 -13.43 8.21 16.04
N ALA A 227 -12.18 8.53 16.35
CA ALA A 227 -11.28 9.09 15.35
C ALA A 227 -10.78 8.11 14.28
N PHE A 228 -10.60 6.83 14.62
CA PHE A 228 -10.23 5.82 13.62
C PHE A 228 -11.41 5.39 12.74
N HIS A 229 -12.66 5.69 13.14
CA HIS A 229 -13.87 5.43 12.37
C HIS A 229 -14.28 6.58 11.43
N THR A 230 -13.60 7.73 11.45
CA THR A 230 -13.89 8.88 10.57
C THR A 230 -12.94 9.02 9.38
N LYS A 231 -13.36 9.78 8.36
CA LYS A 231 -12.57 10.05 7.15
C LYS A 231 -11.30 10.88 7.44
N LYS A 232 -10.25 10.69 6.64
CA LYS A 232 -8.95 11.40 6.78
C LYS A 232 -9.11 12.93 6.78
N THR A 233 -10.06 13.47 6.01
CA THR A 233 -10.39 14.90 5.95
C THR A 233 -10.84 15.50 7.28
N LEU A 234 -11.39 14.69 8.19
CA LEU A 234 -11.84 15.13 9.50
C LEU A 234 -10.77 14.88 10.59
N ARG A 235 -10.20 13.68 10.63
CA ARG A 235 -9.23 13.30 11.68
C ARG A 235 -7.81 13.84 11.46
N GLY A 236 -7.47 14.28 10.25
CA GLY A 236 -6.10 14.52 9.82
C GLY A 236 -5.32 13.22 9.56
N PRO A 237 -3.98 13.27 9.54
CA PRO A 237 -3.16 12.07 9.49
C PRO A 237 -3.31 11.23 10.77
N ALA A 238 -3.22 9.91 10.65
CA ALA A 238 -3.30 9.01 11.82
C ALA A 238 -1.99 8.95 12.63
N ILE A 239 -0.86 9.39 12.07
CA ILE A 239 0.45 9.32 12.74
C ILE A 239 0.56 10.32 13.90
N ASP A 240 0.02 11.54 13.75
CA ASP A 240 -0.01 12.56 14.81
C ASP A 240 -0.71 12.03 16.08
N TRP A 241 -1.70 11.15 15.90
CA TRP A 241 -2.47 10.54 16.99
C TRP A 241 -1.70 9.43 17.69
N TYR A 242 -0.86 8.69 16.96
CA TYR A 242 0.14 7.78 17.53
C TYR A 242 1.18 8.58 18.35
N GLU A 243 1.70 9.68 17.81
CA GLU A 243 2.67 10.55 18.50
C GLU A 243 2.09 11.16 19.78
N ALA A 244 0.89 11.73 19.70
CA ALA A 244 0.19 12.29 20.85
C ALA A 244 -0.06 11.24 21.95
N LEU A 245 -0.49 10.03 21.60
CA LEU A 245 -0.70 8.93 22.57
C LEU A 245 0.62 8.41 23.16
N CYS A 246 1.63 8.17 22.33
CA CYS A 246 2.87 7.51 22.78
C CYS A 246 3.71 8.37 23.73
N SER A 247 3.57 9.71 23.67
CA SER A 247 4.16 10.62 24.67
C SER A 247 3.75 10.28 26.11
N HIS A 248 2.53 9.80 26.34
CA HIS A 248 2.02 9.39 27.66
C HIS A 248 2.38 7.94 28.01
N LEU A 249 2.54 7.07 27.00
CA LEU A 249 2.91 5.66 27.18
C LEU A 249 4.43 5.45 27.42
N GLN A 250 5.26 6.47 27.19
CA GLN A 250 6.71 6.32 27.18
C GLN A 250 7.30 5.92 28.55
N GLN A 251 6.80 6.46 29.65
CA GLN A 251 7.48 6.34 30.95
C GLN A 251 6.68 5.50 31.98
N GLY A 252 5.40 5.82 32.20
CA GLY A 252 4.57 5.17 33.23
C GLY A 252 4.27 3.69 32.93
N ARG A 253 4.85 2.78 33.74
CA ARG A 253 4.54 1.35 33.71
C ARG A 253 3.05 1.09 33.97
N SER A 254 2.45 1.82 34.92
CA SER A 254 1.03 1.65 35.22
C SER A 254 0.15 2.07 34.04
N VAL A 255 0.56 3.11 33.31
CA VAL A 255 -0.14 3.65 32.13
C VAL A 255 -0.08 2.65 30.96
N ARG A 256 1.08 2.05 30.69
CA ARG A 256 1.23 0.97 29.69
C ARG A 256 0.38 -0.24 30.04
N LEU A 257 0.42 -0.69 31.30
CA LEU A 257 -0.36 -1.84 31.77
C LEU A 257 -1.86 -1.55 31.74
N TRP A 258 -2.29 -0.34 32.12
CA TRP A 258 -3.69 0.09 32.02
C TRP A 258 -4.15 0.09 30.55
N PHE A 259 -3.36 0.67 29.64
CA PHE A 259 -3.68 0.71 28.21
C PHE A 259 -3.81 -0.71 27.64
N ALA A 260 -2.82 -1.57 27.87
CA ALA A 260 -2.88 -2.95 27.39
C ALA A 260 -4.12 -3.69 27.93
N ASN A 261 -4.39 -3.63 29.24
CA ASN A 261 -5.54 -4.29 29.85
C ASN A 261 -6.89 -3.74 29.36
N ASN A 262 -7.09 -2.42 29.39
CA ASN A 262 -8.40 -1.80 29.19
C ASN A 262 -8.71 -1.47 27.72
N VAL A 263 -7.67 -1.34 26.87
CA VAL A 263 -7.82 -0.96 25.47
C VAL A 263 -7.60 -2.14 24.54
N LEU A 264 -6.63 -3.03 24.82
CA LEU A 264 -6.35 -4.19 23.97
C LEU A 264 -7.04 -5.45 24.50
N PHE A 265 -6.65 -5.93 25.68
CA PHE A 265 -7.08 -7.24 26.19
C PHE A 265 -8.56 -7.29 26.60
N ALA A 266 -9.14 -6.19 27.11
CA ALA A 266 -10.59 -6.09 27.34
C ALA A 266 -11.44 -6.19 26.06
N HIS A 267 -10.84 -6.15 24.88
CA HIS A 267 -11.50 -6.24 23.58
C HIS A 267 -10.72 -7.18 22.64
N PRO A 268 -10.80 -8.52 22.79
CA PRO A 268 -9.92 -9.48 22.12
C PRO A 268 -9.78 -9.28 20.61
N HIS A 269 -10.87 -8.98 19.91
CA HIS A 269 -10.88 -8.74 18.46
C HIS A 269 -10.15 -7.47 18.03
N ARG A 270 -9.87 -6.49 18.92
CA ARG A 270 -9.35 -5.17 18.54
C ARG A 270 -7.98 -5.23 17.85
N ILE A 271 -7.15 -6.23 18.17
CA ILE A 271 -5.86 -6.41 17.51
C ILE A 271 -6.08 -6.85 16.04
N CYS A 272 -7.08 -7.68 15.76
CA CYS A 272 -7.50 -8.02 14.40
C CYS A 272 -8.18 -6.83 13.70
N GLU A 273 -9.16 -6.20 14.37
CA GLU A 273 -9.96 -5.07 13.86
C GLU A 273 -9.08 -4.00 13.23
N TYR A 274 -8.02 -3.56 13.92
CA TYR A 274 -7.15 -2.48 13.44
C TYR A 274 -5.85 -2.93 12.77
N SER A 275 -5.45 -4.21 12.82
CA SER A 275 -4.26 -4.69 12.09
C SER A 275 -4.58 -5.38 10.77
N LEU A 276 -5.74 -6.03 10.67
CA LEU A 276 -6.13 -6.90 9.56
C LEU A 276 -7.44 -6.44 8.88
N GLU A 277 -8.48 -6.13 9.63
CA GLU A 277 -9.80 -5.82 9.03
C GLU A 277 -9.90 -4.38 8.51
N CYS A 278 -9.44 -3.40 9.30
CA CYS A 278 -9.66 -1.97 9.04
C CYS A 278 -9.25 -1.57 7.62
N PRO A 279 -10.17 -1.04 6.77
CA PRO A 279 -9.87 -0.78 5.36
C PRO A 279 -8.85 0.35 5.16
N THR A 280 -8.66 1.21 6.17
CA THR A 280 -7.77 2.37 6.06
C THR A 280 -6.33 2.00 6.45
N ALA A 281 -5.46 1.77 5.45
CA ALA A 281 -4.06 1.41 5.67
C ALA A 281 -3.27 2.41 6.55
N GLU A 282 -3.63 3.70 6.50
CA GLU A 282 -3.03 4.72 7.39
C GLU A 282 -3.35 4.48 8.88
N VAL A 283 -4.57 4.04 9.18
CA VAL A 283 -4.99 3.67 10.55
C VAL A 283 -4.32 2.37 10.97
N ARG A 284 -4.26 1.36 10.09
CA ARG A 284 -3.51 0.12 10.35
C ARG A 284 -2.06 0.40 10.72
N ASN A 285 -1.37 1.23 9.92
CA ASN A 285 0.02 1.61 10.16
C ASN A 285 0.21 2.39 11.48
N ALA A 286 -0.74 3.25 11.87
CA ALA A 286 -0.69 3.96 13.15
C ALA A 286 -0.92 2.99 14.34
N PHE A 287 -1.92 2.10 14.24
CA PHE A 287 -2.21 1.11 15.28
C PHE A 287 -1.07 0.11 15.49
N VAL A 288 -0.52 -0.44 14.40
CA VAL A 288 0.66 -1.31 14.46
C VAL A 288 1.84 -0.60 15.11
N LYS A 289 2.07 0.70 14.82
CA LYS A 289 3.11 1.48 15.53
C LYS A 289 2.83 1.65 17.03
N ILE A 290 1.57 1.83 17.45
CA ILE A 290 1.21 1.84 18.88
C ILE A 290 1.58 0.50 19.54
N LEU A 291 1.27 -0.63 18.89
CA LEU A 291 1.63 -1.97 19.40
C LEU A 291 3.15 -2.17 19.53
N VAL A 292 3.92 -1.82 18.49
CA VAL A 292 5.39 -1.94 18.48
C VAL A 292 6.03 -1.06 19.55
N PHE A 293 5.58 0.19 19.70
CA PHE A 293 6.05 1.11 20.74
C PHE A 293 5.72 0.58 22.14
N LEU A 294 4.50 0.09 22.36
CA LEU A 294 4.06 -0.47 23.64
C LEU A 294 4.87 -1.71 24.03
N ALA A 295 5.15 -2.62 23.08
CA ALA A 295 6.01 -3.77 23.29
C ALA A 295 7.47 -3.36 23.60
N HIS A 296 8.01 -2.34 22.92
CA HIS A 296 9.39 -1.89 23.15
C HIS A 296 9.55 -1.26 24.53
N MET A 297 8.67 -0.33 24.89
CA MET A 297 8.73 0.33 26.19
C MET A 297 8.43 -0.63 27.35
N SER A 298 7.59 -1.65 27.15
CA SER A 298 7.25 -2.62 28.20
C SER A 298 8.21 -3.81 28.33
N LEU A 299 9.18 -3.98 27.41
CA LEU A 299 10.26 -4.97 27.55
C LEU A 299 11.11 -4.73 28.83
N LYS A 300 11.14 -3.48 29.32
CA LYS A 300 11.87 -3.06 30.52
C LYS A 300 11.00 -2.98 31.80
N ASP A 301 9.70 -3.28 31.70
CA ASP A 301 8.79 -3.23 32.85
C ASP A 301 8.93 -4.42 33.83
N GLY A 302 9.60 -5.49 33.41
CA GLY A 302 9.71 -6.74 34.17
C GLY A 302 8.45 -7.61 34.11
N PRO A 303 8.36 -8.66 34.94
CA PRO A 303 7.27 -9.63 34.89
C PRO A 303 5.88 -9.01 35.11
N CYS A 304 4.89 -9.54 34.40
CA CYS A 304 3.52 -9.00 34.35
C CYS A 304 2.48 -10.12 34.32
N THR A 305 1.74 -10.32 35.42
CA THR A 305 0.60 -11.23 35.47
C THR A 305 -0.64 -10.60 34.81
N LEU A 306 -1.15 -11.21 33.74
CA LEU A 306 -2.37 -10.77 33.05
C LEU A 306 -3.63 -11.54 33.50
N PRO A 307 -4.84 -11.00 33.30
CA PRO A 307 -6.09 -11.68 33.63
C PRO A 307 -6.29 -12.96 32.80
N ALA A 308 -6.87 -13.99 33.42
CA ALA A 308 -6.92 -15.37 32.91
C ALA A 308 -7.61 -15.59 31.54
N LEU A 309 -8.25 -14.57 30.95
CA LEU A 309 -8.86 -14.66 29.62
C LEU A 309 -7.84 -14.82 28.48
N PHE A 310 -6.55 -14.53 28.72
CA PHE A 310 -5.47 -14.70 27.75
C PHE A 310 -4.51 -15.83 28.10
N SER A 311 -4.88 -16.72 29.03
CA SER A 311 -4.13 -17.92 29.42
C SER A 311 -4.21 -19.02 28.35
N SER A 312 -3.69 -18.72 27.15
CA SER A 312 -3.37 -19.71 26.12
C SER A 312 -2.24 -20.63 26.61
N ASN A 313 -2.15 -21.86 26.08
CA ASN A 313 -1.21 -22.90 26.51
C ASN A 313 0.30 -22.52 26.42
N TYR A 314 0.63 -21.38 25.82
CA TYR A 314 1.98 -20.81 25.80
C TYR A 314 2.36 -20.03 27.08
N MET A 315 1.39 -19.71 27.95
CA MET A 315 1.53 -18.66 28.98
C MET A 315 1.52 -19.24 30.40
N SER A 316 2.57 -20.01 30.72
CA SER A 316 2.82 -20.58 32.06
C SER A 316 4.20 -20.21 32.63
N ASP A 317 4.89 -19.22 32.06
CA ASP A 317 6.14 -18.67 32.60
C ASP A 317 5.84 -17.49 33.56
N PRO A 318 6.15 -17.60 34.87
CA PRO A 318 5.97 -16.50 35.83
C PRO A 318 6.85 -15.27 35.55
N GLY A 319 7.88 -15.39 34.71
CA GLY A 319 8.78 -14.31 34.32
C GLY A 319 8.31 -13.43 33.16
N ALA A 320 7.24 -13.81 32.45
CA ALA A 320 6.82 -13.16 31.21
C ALA A 320 6.49 -11.66 31.39
N THR A 321 7.06 -10.82 30.54
CA THR A 321 6.83 -9.37 30.52
C THR A 321 5.53 -9.01 29.81
N LEU A 322 5.06 -7.76 29.95
CA LEU A 322 3.92 -7.27 29.16
C LEU A 322 4.20 -7.31 27.65
N SER A 323 5.45 -7.12 27.23
CA SER A 323 5.87 -7.25 25.83
C SER A 323 5.64 -8.67 25.29
N ASP A 324 6.02 -9.71 26.05
CA ASP A 324 5.85 -11.10 25.64
C ASP A 324 4.37 -11.42 25.37
N HIS A 325 3.48 -11.02 26.27
CA HIS A 325 2.04 -11.23 26.13
C HIS A 325 1.44 -10.46 24.94
N LEU A 326 1.92 -9.25 24.65
CA LEU A 326 1.49 -8.49 23.47
C LEU A 326 1.92 -9.18 22.17
N LEU A 327 3.16 -9.67 22.10
CA LEU A 327 3.67 -10.40 20.93
C LEU A 327 2.96 -11.75 20.75
N VAL A 328 2.70 -12.49 21.84
CA VAL A 328 1.92 -13.74 21.81
C VAL A 328 0.48 -13.50 21.37
N ALA A 329 -0.15 -12.41 21.83
CA ALA A 329 -1.50 -12.06 21.39
C ALA A 329 -1.55 -11.71 19.89
N VAL A 330 -0.56 -10.99 19.36
CA VAL A 330 -0.43 -10.77 17.90
C VAL A 330 -0.20 -12.10 17.16
N LEU A 331 0.73 -12.94 17.63
CA LEU A 331 1.04 -14.25 17.02
C LEU A 331 -0.19 -15.17 16.97
N SER A 332 -1.07 -15.14 17.97
CA SER A 332 -2.28 -15.97 18.01
C SER A 332 -3.27 -15.69 16.87
N LEU A 333 -3.18 -14.54 16.19
CA LEU A 333 -3.96 -14.26 14.98
C LEU A 333 -3.62 -15.22 13.83
N LEU A 334 -2.44 -15.84 13.83
CA LEU A 334 -2.06 -16.89 12.88
C LEU A 334 -2.92 -18.14 12.99
N ASN A 335 -3.58 -18.38 14.13
CA ASN A 335 -4.38 -19.58 14.36
C ASN A 335 -5.69 -19.58 13.53
N LYS A 336 -6.17 -18.41 13.10
CA LYS A 336 -7.40 -18.25 12.30
C LYS A 336 -7.42 -16.94 11.51
N GLU A 337 -7.48 -15.81 12.20
CA GLU A 337 -7.81 -14.49 11.62
C GLU A 337 -6.90 -14.07 10.45
N VAL A 338 -5.61 -14.40 10.48
CA VAL A 338 -4.66 -14.09 9.38
C VAL A 338 -5.01 -14.86 8.10
N SER A 339 -5.53 -16.08 8.21
CA SER A 339 -5.97 -16.88 7.06
C SER A 339 -7.26 -16.34 6.42
N GLU A 340 -8.14 -15.73 7.23
CA GLU A 340 -9.41 -15.12 6.80
C GLU A 340 -9.20 -13.69 6.23
N HIS A 341 -8.16 -12.99 6.68
CA HIS A 341 -7.87 -11.60 6.29
C HIS A 341 -6.56 -11.42 5.48
N GLY A 342 -6.24 -12.39 4.62
CA GLY A 342 -5.01 -12.47 3.82
C GLY A 342 -4.70 -11.30 2.85
N ARG A 343 -5.54 -10.26 2.79
CA ARG A 343 -5.28 -9.03 1.99
C ARG A 343 -4.25 -8.09 2.64
N HIS A 344 -4.05 -8.13 3.96
CA HIS A 344 -3.28 -7.12 4.70
C HIS A 344 -2.04 -7.67 5.42
N LEU A 345 -1.57 -8.85 5.00
CA LEU A 345 -0.41 -9.59 5.54
C LEU A 345 0.84 -8.71 5.68
N THR A 346 1.13 -7.87 4.68
CA THR A 346 2.30 -6.98 4.67
C THR A 346 2.30 -5.99 5.84
N GLN A 347 1.15 -5.55 6.35
CA GLN A 347 1.10 -4.73 7.57
C GLN A 347 1.31 -5.58 8.83
N TYR A 348 0.72 -6.79 8.89
CA TYR A 348 0.88 -7.73 10.00
C TYR A 348 2.35 -8.14 10.20
N PHE A 349 3.03 -8.64 9.17
CA PHE A 349 4.44 -9.02 9.27
C PHE A 349 5.38 -7.81 9.46
N SER A 350 4.97 -6.61 9.02
CA SER A 350 5.72 -5.37 9.30
C SER A 350 5.74 -4.99 10.78
N LEU A 351 4.79 -5.46 11.61
CA LEU A 351 4.83 -5.29 13.07
C LEU A 351 6.14 -5.89 13.63
N PHE A 352 6.38 -7.16 13.33
CA PHE A 352 7.55 -7.91 13.80
C PHE A 352 8.85 -7.38 13.19
N HIS A 353 8.83 -6.94 11.94
CA HIS A 353 9.97 -6.27 11.31
C HIS A 353 10.31 -4.95 11.98
N MET A 354 9.32 -4.09 12.24
CA MET A 354 9.57 -2.82 12.94
C MET A 354 10.09 -3.07 14.35
N TYR A 355 9.57 -4.09 15.06
CA TYR A 355 10.06 -4.48 16.38
C TYR A 355 11.52 -4.96 16.36
N ALA A 356 11.87 -5.86 15.43
CA ALA A 356 13.25 -6.34 15.26
C ALA A 356 14.26 -5.25 14.83
N CYS A 357 13.79 -4.07 14.40
CA CYS A 357 14.61 -2.91 14.08
C CYS A 357 14.85 -1.96 15.27
N PHE A 358 14.21 -2.13 16.43
CA PHE A 358 14.46 -1.28 17.61
C PHE A 358 15.81 -1.57 18.27
N GLY A 359 16.25 -2.83 18.30
CA GLY A 359 17.49 -3.20 18.97
C GLY A 359 17.73 -4.70 19.09
N VAL A 360 18.79 -5.03 19.83
CA VAL A 360 19.25 -6.40 20.09
C VAL A 360 18.30 -7.15 21.04
N ALA A 361 17.74 -6.47 22.04
CA ALA A 361 16.88 -7.09 23.05
C ALA A 361 15.56 -7.60 22.44
N GLU A 362 15.02 -6.83 21.50
CA GLU A 362 13.80 -7.12 20.74
C GLU A 362 14.01 -8.33 19.82
N ARG A 363 15.16 -8.41 19.13
CA ARG A 363 15.55 -9.60 18.35
C ARG A 363 15.69 -10.83 19.22
N HIS A 364 16.36 -10.72 20.37
CA HIS A 364 16.54 -11.80 21.32
C HIS A 364 15.19 -12.30 21.90
N GLN A 365 14.23 -11.40 22.12
CA GLN A 365 12.87 -11.76 22.53
C GLN A 365 12.10 -12.49 21.41
N LEU A 366 12.13 -11.99 20.17
CA LEU A 366 11.51 -12.67 19.02
C LEU A 366 12.11 -14.06 18.76
N LEU A 367 13.40 -14.24 19.03
CA LEU A 367 14.08 -15.53 18.98
C LEU A 367 13.62 -16.47 20.11
N LYS A 368 13.46 -15.97 21.34
CA LYS A 368 12.89 -16.74 22.47
C LYS A 368 11.45 -17.16 22.23
N LEU A 369 10.63 -16.29 21.64
CA LEU A 369 9.26 -16.58 21.20
C LEU A 369 9.21 -17.46 19.93
N ASN A 370 10.36 -17.95 19.44
CA ASN A 370 10.48 -18.89 18.31
C ASN A 370 9.80 -18.40 17.02
N VAL A 371 9.72 -17.07 16.84
CA VAL A 371 9.04 -16.40 15.72
C VAL A 371 9.54 -16.87 14.36
N PRO A 372 10.86 -17.11 14.12
CA PRO A 372 11.32 -17.63 12.83
C PRO A 372 10.72 -19.00 12.49
N ALA A 373 10.64 -19.94 13.44
CA ALA A 373 10.07 -21.27 13.16
C ALA A 373 8.58 -21.17 12.81
N THR A 374 7.82 -20.39 13.59
CA THR A 374 6.40 -20.12 13.33
C THR A 374 6.19 -19.47 11.96
N PHE A 375 7.03 -18.51 11.58
CA PHE A 375 6.94 -17.84 10.29
C PHE A 375 7.32 -18.75 9.11
N MET A 376 8.37 -19.55 9.26
CA MET A 376 8.77 -20.54 8.25
C MET A 376 7.71 -21.63 8.07
N ALA A 377 7.05 -22.07 9.15
CA ALA A 377 5.92 -22.99 9.08
C ALA A 377 4.70 -22.37 8.37
N VAL A 378 4.35 -21.11 8.70
CA VAL A 378 3.30 -20.36 7.98
C VAL A 378 3.62 -20.19 6.49
N ALA A 379 4.88 -19.91 6.15
CA ALA A 379 5.31 -19.86 4.75
C ALA A 379 5.16 -21.21 4.05
N LEU A 380 5.40 -22.34 4.73
CA LEU A 380 5.18 -23.70 4.19
C LEU A 380 3.70 -24.15 4.17
N ASP A 381 2.75 -23.31 4.59
CA ASP A 381 1.35 -23.71 4.85
C ASP A 381 1.20 -24.79 5.95
N GLU A 382 2.25 -24.98 6.75
CA GLU A 382 2.35 -25.83 7.96
C GLU A 382 2.14 -25.02 9.26
N GLY A 383 1.53 -23.83 9.15
CA GLY A 383 1.36 -22.88 10.26
C GLY A 383 0.42 -23.36 11.39
N PRO A 384 0.30 -22.59 12.49
CA PRO A 384 -0.56 -22.94 13.62
C PRO A 384 -2.07 -22.76 13.36
N GLY A 385 -2.44 -22.30 12.16
CA GLY A 385 -3.80 -22.14 11.68
C GLY A 385 -3.92 -22.49 10.19
N PRO A 386 -5.09 -22.29 9.57
CA PRO A 386 -5.34 -22.69 8.19
C PRO A 386 -4.39 -22.04 7.17
N PRO A 387 -4.05 -22.75 6.07
CA PRO A 387 -3.31 -22.17 4.93
C PRO A 387 -3.92 -20.87 4.41
N ILE A 388 -3.08 -19.93 3.96
CA ILE A 388 -3.50 -18.60 3.54
C ILE A 388 -4.07 -18.67 2.11
N LYS A 389 -5.39 -18.85 1.99
CA LYS A 389 -6.10 -19.04 0.70
C LYS A 389 -6.23 -17.78 -0.17
N TYR A 390 -5.41 -16.76 0.05
CA TYR A 390 -5.46 -15.50 -0.70
C TYR A 390 -4.53 -15.56 -1.92
N GLN A 391 -5.08 -15.34 -3.13
CA GLN A 391 -4.42 -15.59 -4.42
C GLN A 391 -3.09 -14.84 -4.62
N TYR A 392 -2.87 -13.74 -3.90
CA TYR A 392 -1.65 -12.92 -3.95
C TYR A 392 -1.17 -12.59 -2.54
N ALA A 393 -0.79 -13.63 -1.77
CA ALA A 393 -0.31 -13.49 -0.40
C ALA A 393 1.10 -12.86 -0.34
N GLU A 394 1.18 -11.57 -0.02
CA GLU A 394 2.46 -10.85 0.10
C GLU A 394 3.24 -11.27 1.37
N LEU A 395 4.03 -12.34 1.27
CA LEU A 395 4.88 -12.84 2.36
C LEU A 395 6.27 -12.17 2.45
N GLY A 396 6.58 -11.17 1.60
CA GLY A 396 7.91 -10.54 1.58
C GLY A 396 8.39 -10.00 2.95
N LYS A 397 7.49 -9.45 3.77
CA LYS A 397 7.82 -8.99 5.13
C LYS A 397 8.06 -10.13 6.13
N LEU A 398 7.49 -11.31 5.92
CA LEU A 398 7.77 -12.53 6.71
C LEU A 398 9.22 -12.96 6.47
N TYR A 399 9.62 -13.09 5.21
CA TYR A 399 10.98 -13.52 4.83
C TYR A 399 12.07 -12.54 5.33
N GLN A 400 11.79 -11.23 5.34
CA GLN A 400 12.69 -10.23 5.92
C GLN A 400 12.89 -10.42 7.44
N VAL A 401 11.83 -10.73 8.20
CA VAL A 401 11.93 -11.04 9.64
C VAL A 401 12.73 -12.31 9.88
N VAL A 402 12.49 -13.38 9.11
CA VAL A 402 13.24 -14.63 9.22
C VAL A 402 14.73 -14.40 8.92
N SER A 403 15.06 -13.69 7.84
CA SER A 403 16.45 -13.32 7.50
C SER A 403 17.15 -12.55 8.62
N LEU A 404 16.49 -11.53 9.15
CA LEU A 404 17.07 -10.66 10.17
C LEU A 404 17.36 -11.40 11.48
N LEU A 405 16.45 -12.28 11.90
CA LEU A 405 16.57 -13.04 13.14
C LEU A 405 17.54 -14.23 13.01
N VAL A 406 17.50 -14.98 11.89
CA VAL A 406 18.42 -16.11 11.67
C VAL A 406 19.88 -15.64 11.56
N ARG A 407 20.15 -14.48 10.94
CA ARG A 407 21.50 -13.90 10.88
C ARG A 407 22.04 -13.42 12.24
N CYS A 408 21.21 -13.37 13.28
CA CYS A 408 21.61 -13.11 14.67
C CYS A 408 21.81 -14.40 15.49
N CYS A 409 21.71 -15.58 14.88
CA CYS A 409 21.87 -16.88 15.54
C CYS A 409 23.21 -17.54 15.18
N ASP A 410 23.86 -18.20 16.14
CA ASP A 410 25.04 -19.02 15.85
C ASP A 410 24.64 -20.27 15.05
N VAL A 411 25.25 -20.41 13.87
CA VAL A 411 25.08 -21.51 12.92
C VAL A 411 26.36 -22.35 12.75
N SER A 412 27.39 -22.15 13.58
CA SER A 412 28.68 -22.84 13.48
C SER A 412 28.56 -24.37 13.60
N SER A 413 27.49 -24.88 14.20
CA SER A 413 27.14 -26.32 14.20
C SER A 413 26.72 -26.89 12.83
N LYS A 414 26.67 -26.05 11.79
CA LYS A 414 26.37 -26.41 10.40
C LYS A 414 27.53 -26.16 9.44
N THR A 415 28.57 -25.43 9.85
CA THR A 415 29.70 -25.08 8.97
C THR A 415 30.79 -26.15 9.02
N HIS A 416 31.38 -26.42 7.86
CA HIS A 416 32.38 -27.46 7.63
C HIS A 416 33.34 -26.93 6.56
N SER A 417 34.65 -26.93 6.81
CA SER A 417 35.61 -26.48 5.81
C SER A 417 35.75 -27.50 4.67
N CYS A 418 36.05 -27.02 3.45
CA CYS A 418 36.35 -27.87 2.31
C CYS A 418 37.73 -28.54 2.40
N GLN A 419 38.65 -27.96 3.18
CA GLN A 419 39.99 -28.51 3.38
C GLN A 419 40.01 -29.46 4.60
N PRO A 420 40.68 -30.62 4.52
CA PRO A 420 40.74 -31.56 5.63
C PRO A 420 41.58 -30.99 6.79
N ASN A 421 41.08 -31.14 8.01
CA ASN A 421 41.69 -30.69 9.26
C ASN A 421 41.80 -29.17 9.46
N THR A 422 41.18 -28.33 8.62
CA THR A 422 41.06 -26.89 8.87
C THR A 422 39.72 -26.54 9.51
N PRO A 423 39.67 -25.57 10.46
CA PRO A 423 38.41 -25.06 10.99
C PRO A 423 37.67 -24.25 9.91
N PRO A 424 36.32 -24.16 9.97
CA PRO A 424 35.56 -23.30 9.07
C PRO A 424 35.93 -21.83 9.20
N LEU A 425 35.88 -21.09 8.08
CA LEU A 425 36.08 -19.63 8.07
C LEU A 425 34.95 -18.90 8.83
N PRO A 426 35.27 -17.84 9.62
CA PRO A 426 34.25 -17.06 10.33
C PRO A 426 33.27 -16.40 9.36
N ASN A 427 31.98 -16.42 9.69
CA ASN A 427 30.93 -15.96 8.79
C ASN A 427 30.84 -14.42 8.77
N ILE A 428 31.43 -13.81 7.75
CA ILE A 428 31.46 -12.35 7.53
C ILE A 428 30.08 -11.72 7.25
N LEU A 429 29.02 -12.54 7.18
CA LEU A 429 27.65 -12.12 6.90
C LEU A 429 26.73 -12.20 8.14
N MET A 430 27.32 -12.49 9.31
CA MET A 430 26.64 -12.40 10.62
C MET A 430 26.05 -11.00 10.84
N GLY A 431 24.83 -10.96 11.35
CA GLY A 431 24.26 -9.76 11.94
C GLY A 431 24.00 -8.61 10.96
N ASP A 432 24.07 -7.38 11.48
CA ASP A 432 23.96 -6.12 10.74
C ASP A 432 24.54 -4.96 11.57
N GLN A 433 24.24 -3.70 11.19
CA GLN A 433 24.69 -2.50 11.92
C GLN A 433 24.16 -2.40 13.37
N ILE A 434 23.10 -3.14 13.72
CA ILE A 434 22.45 -3.09 15.05
C ILE A 434 22.91 -4.27 15.92
N CYS A 435 23.19 -5.43 15.33
CA CYS A 435 23.60 -6.65 16.02
C CYS A 435 24.86 -7.22 15.37
N GLN A 436 26.01 -7.12 16.04
CA GLN A 436 27.32 -7.56 15.51
C GLN A 436 27.82 -8.89 16.12
N GLU A 437 27.01 -9.51 16.99
CA GLU A 437 27.33 -10.77 17.69
C GLU A 437 26.15 -11.75 17.59
N TYR A 438 26.41 -13.04 17.80
CA TYR A 438 25.36 -14.06 17.90
C TYR A 438 24.65 -14.00 19.27
N LEU A 439 23.32 -13.96 19.25
CA LEU A 439 22.49 -13.78 20.45
C LEU A 439 22.12 -15.11 21.14
N MET A 440 22.17 -16.21 20.40
CA MET A 440 21.96 -17.59 20.85
C MET A 440 22.27 -18.57 19.70
N PRO A 441 22.48 -19.87 19.97
CA PRO A 441 22.46 -20.90 18.94
C PRO A 441 21.13 -20.95 18.20
N ILE A 442 21.16 -21.28 16.90
CA ILE A 442 19.96 -21.45 16.08
C ILE A 442 19.00 -22.50 16.68
N GLN A 443 17.71 -22.18 16.76
CA GLN A 443 16.71 -23.07 17.35
C GLN A 443 16.60 -24.36 16.52
N PRO A 444 16.48 -25.56 17.14
CA PRO A 444 16.42 -26.83 16.40
C PRO A 444 15.31 -26.92 15.34
N GLN A 445 14.15 -26.30 15.59
CA GLN A 445 13.05 -26.26 14.63
C GLN A 445 13.37 -25.38 13.41
N VAL A 446 13.94 -24.19 13.64
CA VAL A 446 14.41 -23.29 12.57
C VAL A 446 15.47 -24.01 11.73
N ALA A 447 16.45 -24.64 12.38
CA ALA A 447 17.48 -25.41 11.70
C ALA A 447 16.92 -26.60 10.90
N ALA A 448 15.91 -27.30 11.42
CA ALA A 448 15.27 -28.42 10.71
C ALA A 448 14.50 -27.97 9.47
N ILE A 449 13.75 -26.86 9.54
CA ILE A 449 13.05 -26.33 8.36
C ILE A 449 14.07 -25.75 7.36
N LEU A 450 15.05 -24.97 7.82
CA LEU A 450 15.97 -24.24 6.94
C LEU A 450 16.98 -25.15 6.23
N TYR A 451 17.59 -26.10 6.96
CA TYR A 451 18.69 -26.93 6.43
C TYR A 451 18.24 -28.32 5.95
N ASN A 452 17.06 -28.81 6.37
CA ASN A 452 16.62 -30.17 6.03
C ASN A 452 15.37 -30.20 5.11
N LYS A 453 14.56 -29.14 5.01
CA LYS A 453 13.41 -29.07 4.09
C LYS A 453 13.74 -28.26 2.83
N THR A 454 14.01 -28.96 1.73
CA THR A 454 14.20 -28.36 0.39
C THR A 454 13.03 -27.47 -0.03
N SER A 455 11.80 -27.81 0.38
CA SER A 455 10.60 -27.03 0.10
C SER A 455 10.64 -25.59 0.64
N TYR A 456 11.33 -25.32 1.76
CA TYR A 456 11.45 -23.96 2.28
C TYR A 456 12.45 -23.13 1.47
N VAL A 457 13.61 -23.70 1.14
CA VAL A 457 14.61 -23.05 0.27
C VAL A 457 14.02 -22.79 -1.11
N LYS A 458 13.19 -23.72 -1.62
CA LYS A 458 12.39 -23.51 -2.82
C LYS A 458 11.43 -22.32 -2.69
N LYS A 459 10.56 -22.32 -1.68
CA LYS A 459 9.51 -21.30 -1.58
C LYS A 459 10.05 -19.89 -1.33
N ILE A 460 11.17 -19.71 -0.61
CA ILE A 460 11.83 -18.39 -0.50
C ILE A 460 12.52 -17.95 -1.81
N ILE A 461 13.00 -18.88 -2.64
CA ILE A 461 13.54 -18.56 -3.98
C ILE A 461 12.40 -18.19 -4.94
N GLU A 462 11.26 -18.88 -4.91
CA GLU A 462 10.10 -18.55 -5.75
C GLU A 462 9.40 -17.25 -5.30
N ASP A 463 9.03 -17.11 -4.02
CA ASP A 463 8.25 -15.96 -3.52
C ASP A 463 9.08 -14.67 -3.38
N ALA A 464 10.39 -14.77 -3.13
CA ALA A 464 11.19 -13.67 -2.56
C ALA A 464 12.57 -13.46 -3.19
N ASN A 465 12.78 -13.93 -4.42
CA ASN A 465 14.04 -13.79 -5.18
C ASN A 465 14.58 -12.36 -5.30
N SER A 466 13.70 -11.36 -5.35
CA SER A 466 14.05 -9.95 -5.54
C SER A 466 14.33 -9.18 -4.24
N LEU A 467 14.24 -9.82 -3.07
CA LEU A 467 14.48 -9.17 -1.78
C LEU A 467 15.94 -9.29 -1.34
N GLU A 468 16.57 -8.16 -1.02
CA GLU A 468 17.96 -8.08 -0.54
C GLU A 468 18.21 -8.96 0.71
N ASP A 469 17.22 -9.07 1.60
CA ASP A 469 17.31 -9.92 2.79
C ASP A 469 17.25 -11.43 2.49
N THR A 470 16.62 -11.83 1.38
CA THR A 470 16.72 -13.22 0.86
C THR A 470 18.15 -13.49 0.43
N VAL A 471 18.77 -12.57 -0.32
CA VAL A 471 20.19 -12.67 -0.73
C VAL A 471 21.09 -12.80 0.50
N LYS A 472 20.90 -11.94 1.53
CA LYS A 472 21.66 -11.99 2.78
C LYS A 472 21.49 -13.33 3.51
N LEU A 473 20.27 -13.86 3.61
CA LEU A 473 19.99 -15.13 4.29
C LEU A 473 20.62 -16.31 3.55
N LEU A 474 20.40 -16.42 2.24
CA LEU A 474 20.94 -17.52 1.43
C LEU A 474 22.48 -17.50 1.44
N LYS A 475 23.10 -16.31 1.33
CA LYS A 475 24.56 -16.16 1.46
C LYS A 475 25.06 -16.56 2.86
N PHE A 476 24.44 -16.06 3.93
CA PHE A 476 24.82 -16.39 5.32
C PHE A 476 24.73 -17.89 5.61
N CYS A 477 23.68 -18.57 5.15
CA CYS A 477 23.47 -19.99 5.38
C CYS A 477 24.29 -20.91 4.47
N SER A 478 24.77 -20.40 3.32
CA SER A 478 25.66 -21.14 2.39
C SER A 478 27.14 -21.05 2.79
N TRP A 479 27.53 -20.03 3.54
CA TRP A 479 28.91 -19.80 3.99
C TRP A 479 29.47 -21.01 4.75
N GLU A 480 30.57 -21.58 4.24
CA GLU A 480 31.20 -22.81 4.77
C GLU A 480 30.21 -23.98 4.93
N ASN A 481 29.14 -24.05 4.13
CA ASN A 481 28.11 -25.08 4.24
C ASN A 481 27.84 -25.75 2.88
N PRO A 482 28.42 -26.93 2.59
CA PRO A 482 28.26 -27.60 1.31
C PRO A 482 26.84 -28.12 1.09
N GLN A 483 26.15 -28.59 2.14
CA GLN A 483 24.82 -29.17 2.04
C GLN A 483 23.78 -28.11 1.65
N PHE A 484 23.80 -26.96 2.34
CA PHE A 484 22.91 -25.84 2.03
C PHE A 484 23.29 -25.18 0.69
N SER A 485 24.59 -25.02 0.41
CA SER A 485 25.07 -24.54 -0.90
C SER A 485 24.53 -25.40 -2.05
N SER A 486 24.59 -26.73 -1.93
CA SER A 486 24.10 -27.66 -2.95
C SER A 486 22.57 -27.57 -3.11
N MET A 487 21.83 -27.43 -2.00
CA MET A 487 20.37 -27.25 -2.03
C MET A 487 19.95 -25.96 -2.74
N VAL A 488 20.62 -24.83 -2.44
CA VAL A 488 20.35 -23.53 -3.08
C VAL A 488 20.73 -23.56 -4.56
N LEU A 489 21.88 -24.14 -4.92
CA LEU A 489 22.29 -24.30 -6.32
C LEU A 489 21.32 -25.20 -7.10
N SER A 490 20.84 -26.30 -6.50
CA SER A 490 19.92 -27.24 -7.18
C SER A 490 18.60 -26.58 -7.57
N GLU A 491 18.03 -25.75 -6.71
CA GLU A 491 16.81 -25.00 -7.03
C GLU A 491 17.09 -23.81 -7.98
N LEU A 492 18.19 -23.07 -7.80
CA LEU A 492 18.51 -21.97 -8.72
C LEU A 492 18.76 -22.46 -10.15
N LEU A 493 19.45 -23.59 -10.33
CA LEU A 493 19.62 -24.23 -11.64
C LEU A 493 18.28 -24.71 -12.22
N TRP A 494 17.37 -25.23 -11.39
CA TRP A 494 16.01 -25.61 -11.81
C TRP A 494 15.20 -24.42 -12.32
N GLN A 495 15.14 -23.32 -11.55
CA GLN A 495 14.44 -22.10 -11.95
C GLN A 495 15.07 -21.52 -13.23
N ILE A 496 16.41 -21.51 -13.33
CA ILE A 496 17.14 -21.07 -14.53
C ILE A 496 16.84 -21.93 -15.76
N ALA A 497 16.64 -23.24 -15.59
CA ALA A 497 16.33 -24.16 -16.67
C ALA A 497 14.88 -24.04 -17.19
N TYR A 498 13.90 -23.76 -16.32
CA TYR A 498 12.47 -23.89 -16.65
C TYR A 498 11.66 -22.58 -16.63
N THR A 499 11.94 -21.63 -15.73
CA THR A 499 11.12 -20.40 -15.53
C THR A 499 11.14 -19.47 -16.76
N TYR A 500 10.13 -18.61 -16.93
CA TYR A 500 9.94 -17.81 -18.15
C TYR A 500 11.09 -16.82 -18.41
N THR A 501 11.41 -16.59 -19.69
CA THR A 501 12.61 -15.82 -20.10
C THR A 501 12.66 -14.37 -19.62
N TYR A 502 11.51 -13.75 -19.32
CA TYR A 502 11.41 -12.40 -18.76
C TYR A 502 11.48 -12.35 -17.22
N GLU A 503 11.48 -13.52 -16.56
CA GLU A 503 11.52 -13.67 -15.08
C GLU A 503 12.84 -14.32 -14.62
N LEU A 504 13.73 -14.71 -15.53
CA LEU A 504 14.99 -15.39 -15.20
C LEU A 504 15.99 -14.52 -14.43
N ARG A 505 15.93 -13.20 -14.60
CA ARG A 505 16.97 -12.29 -14.10
C ARG A 505 17.19 -12.37 -12.57
N PRO A 506 16.17 -12.31 -11.70
CA PRO A 506 16.37 -12.48 -10.25
C PRO A 506 17.08 -13.79 -9.86
N PHE A 507 16.84 -14.89 -10.58
CA PHE A 507 17.49 -16.17 -10.32
C PHE A 507 18.96 -16.18 -10.78
N MET A 508 19.27 -15.53 -11.91
CA MET A 508 20.65 -15.30 -12.38
C MET A 508 21.42 -14.40 -11.40
N ASP A 509 20.80 -13.29 -10.98
CA ASP A 509 21.37 -12.36 -10.01
C ASP A 509 21.61 -13.07 -8.66
N LEU A 510 20.67 -13.92 -8.19
CA LEU A 510 20.85 -14.77 -7.00
C LEU A 510 21.98 -15.80 -7.15
N LEU A 511 22.06 -16.50 -8.27
CA LEU A 511 23.12 -17.49 -8.53
C LEU A 511 24.49 -16.81 -8.45
N LEU A 512 24.67 -15.67 -9.09
CA LEU A 512 25.90 -14.90 -9.04
C LEU A 512 26.28 -14.52 -7.59
N HIS A 513 25.32 -14.11 -6.75
CA HIS A 513 25.55 -13.79 -5.34
C HIS A 513 26.02 -14.99 -4.49
N VAL A 514 25.67 -16.22 -4.87
CA VAL A 514 26.07 -17.47 -4.21
C VAL A 514 27.42 -17.99 -4.76
N LEU A 515 27.71 -17.77 -6.03
CA LEU A 515 29.01 -18.11 -6.63
C LEU A 515 30.14 -17.15 -6.20
N LEU A 516 29.82 -15.88 -5.98
CA LEU A 516 30.74 -14.86 -5.43
C LEU A 516 30.90 -14.94 -3.89
N LEU A 517 30.61 -16.10 -3.27
CA LEU A 517 30.97 -16.38 -1.88
C LEU A 517 32.43 -16.86 -1.80
N GLU A 518 33.30 -16.03 -1.23
CA GLU A 518 34.75 -16.27 -1.05
C GLU A 518 35.03 -17.12 0.20
N ASP A 519 34.49 -18.33 0.24
CA ASP A 519 34.76 -19.34 1.27
C ASP A 519 35.49 -20.57 0.67
N SER A 520 35.84 -21.56 1.51
CA SER A 520 36.61 -22.73 1.06
C SER A 520 35.88 -23.61 0.04
N TRP A 521 34.55 -23.48 -0.11
CA TRP A 521 33.72 -24.19 -1.08
C TRP A 521 33.46 -23.42 -2.38
N GLN A 522 34.02 -22.21 -2.56
CA GLN A 522 33.77 -21.38 -3.75
C GLN A 522 33.97 -22.14 -5.07
N ASN A 523 35.10 -22.86 -5.20
CA ASN A 523 35.41 -23.67 -6.38
C ASN A 523 34.36 -24.76 -6.63
N HIS A 524 33.91 -25.46 -5.57
CA HIS A 524 32.88 -26.50 -5.71
C HIS A 524 31.52 -25.94 -6.13
N ARG A 525 31.13 -24.77 -5.61
CA ARG A 525 29.91 -24.07 -6.05
C ARG A 525 29.99 -23.67 -7.53
N ILE A 526 31.11 -23.10 -7.96
CA ILE A 526 31.33 -22.71 -9.36
C ILE A 526 31.32 -23.93 -10.29
N HIS A 527 32.07 -24.98 -9.95
CA HIS A 527 32.12 -26.22 -10.73
C HIS A 527 30.72 -26.79 -10.95
N ASN A 528 29.94 -26.93 -9.88
CA ASN A 528 28.61 -27.54 -9.93
C ASN A 528 27.56 -26.63 -10.62
N ALA A 529 27.70 -25.30 -10.57
CA ALA A 529 26.84 -24.42 -11.36
C ALA A 529 27.15 -24.47 -12.86
N LEU A 530 28.44 -24.60 -13.23
CA LEU A 530 28.86 -24.65 -14.62
C LEU A 530 28.55 -26.01 -15.28
N LYS A 531 28.95 -27.10 -14.63
CA LYS A 531 28.86 -28.48 -15.16
C LYS A 531 27.62 -29.26 -14.68
N GLY A 532 26.90 -28.77 -13.67
CA GLY A 532 25.76 -29.45 -13.06
C GLY A 532 26.12 -30.15 -11.75
N ILE A 533 25.08 -30.53 -11.02
CA ILE A 533 25.17 -31.37 -9.81
C ILE A 533 24.95 -32.81 -10.27
N PRO A 534 25.93 -33.73 -10.08
CA PRO A 534 25.81 -35.12 -10.50
C PRO A 534 24.50 -35.76 -10.02
N ASP A 535 23.82 -36.44 -10.94
CA ASP A 535 22.56 -37.17 -10.74
C ASP A 535 21.36 -36.34 -10.20
N ASP A 536 21.45 -35.00 -10.13
CA ASP A 536 20.38 -34.10 -9.66
C ASP A 536 20.02 -32.97 -10.64
N ARG A 537 21.00 -32.25 -11.21
CA ARG A 537 20.76 -31.04 -12.03
C ARG A 537 21.77 -30.82 -13.14
N ASP A 538 21.28 -30.42 -14.31
CA ASP A 538 22.08 -29.88 -15.42
C ASP A 538 22.81 -28.59 -15.03
N GLY A 539 23.99 -28.35 -15.62
CA GLY A 539 24.72 -27.10 -15.48
C GLY A 539 24.19 -25.96 -16.37
N LEU A 540 24.80 -24.78 -16.22
CA LEU A 540 24.61 -23.66 -17.13
C LEU A 540 25.03 -24.02 -18.57
N PHE A 541 26.12 -24.78 -18.76
CA PHE A 541 26.55 -25.20 -20.10
C PHE A 541 25.52 -26.08 -20.82
N ASP A 542 24.95 -27.05 -20.11
CA ASP A 542 24.01 -28.01 -20.69
C ASP A 542 22.62 -27.34 -20.88
N THR A 543 22.28 -26.38 -20.01
CA THR A 543 21.14 -25.48 -20.19
C THR A 543 21.29 -24.57 -21.42
N ILE A 544 22.48 -24.01 -21.69
CA ILE A 544 22.78 -23.30 -22.94
C ILE A 544 22.61 -24.25 -24.14
N HIS A 545 23.22 -25.43 -24.09
CA HIS A 545 23.16 -26.40 -25.19
C HIS A 545 21.72 -26.82 -25.53
N ARG A 546 20.87 -27.05 -24.52
CA ARG A 546 19.44 -27.35 -24.67
C ARG A 546 18.63 -26.16 -25.22
N SER A 547 18.91 -24.94 -24.76
CA SER A 547 18.08 -23.77 -25.07
C SER A 547 18.43 -23.07 -26.39
N LYS A 548 19.63 -23.25 -26.93
CA LYS A 548 20.16 -22.55 -28.13
C LYS A 548 19.26 -22.56 -29.38
N ASN A 549 18.41 -23.58 -29.56
CA ASN A 549 17.56 -23.71 -30.75
C ASN A 549 16.17 -23.06 -30.61
N HIS A 550 15.57 -23.10 -29.41
CA HIS A 550 14.15 -22.75 -29.20
C HIS A 550 13.93 -21.69 -28.10
N TYR A 551 14.92 -21.44 -27.25
CA TYR A 551 14.85 -20.53 -26.11
C TYR A 551 16.15 -19.69 -26.04
N GLN A 552 16.53 -19.09 -27.18
CA GLN A 552 17.78 -18.35 -27.36
C GLN A 552 18.03 -17.28 -26.29
N LYS A 553 16.97 -16.60 -25.80
CA LYS A 553 17.10 -15.63 -24.69
C LYS A 553 17.55 -16.28 -23.37
N ARG A 554 17.18 -17.54 -23.10
CA ARG A 554 17.66 -18.31 -21.93
C ARG A 554 19.16 -18.60 -22.06
N ALA A 555 19.60 -19.11 -23.21
CA ALA A 555 21.02 -19.34 -23.50
C ALA A 555 21.85 -18.05 -23.39
N TYR A 556 21.37 -16.95 -23.99
CA TYR A 556 22.01 -15.63 -23.88
C TYR A 556 22.12 -15.14 -22.43
N GLN A 557 21.07 -15.27 -21.61
CA GLN A 557 21.12 -14.86 -20.21
C GLN A 557 22.07 -15.75 -19.37
N CYS A 558 22.16 -17.05 -19.66
CA CYS A 558 23.18 -17.93 -19.05
C CYS A 558 24.59 -17.44 -19.41
N ILE A 559 24.89 -17.18 -20.69
CA ILE A 559 26.18 -16.65 -21.14
C ILE A 559 26.46 -15.29 -20.49
N LYS A 560 25.46 -14.39 -20.40
CA LYS A 560 25.62 -13.08 -19.74
C LYS A 560 25.96 -13.22 -18.26
N CYS A 561 25.33 -14.16 -17.54
CA CYS A 561 25.69 -14.48 -16.15
C CYS A 561 27.13 -14.98 -16.05
N MET A 562 27.56 -15.87 -16.96
CA MET A 562 28.92 -16.41 -16.99
C MET A 562 29.97 -15.36 -17.36
N VAL A 563 29.70 -14.45 -18.30
CA VAL A 563 30.56 -13.29 -18.62
C VAL A 563 30.81 -12.44 -17.38
N THR A 564 29.77 -12.18 -16.57
CA THR A 564 29.91 -11.44 -15.31
C THR A 564 30.72 -12.24 -14.29
N LEU A 565 30.40 -13.53 -14.10
CA LEU A 565 31.15 -14.41 -13.18
C LEU A 565 32.65 -14.46 -13.50
N PHE A 566 33.02 -14.73 -14.77
CA PHE A 566 34.42 -14.77 -15.20
C PHE A 566 35.09 -13.40 -15.19
N SER A 567 34.35 -12.29 -15.31
CA SER A 567 34.89 -10.94 -15.18
C SER A 567 35.08 -10.48 -13.72
N SER A 568 34.46 -11.16 -12.74
CA SER A 568 34.44 -10.72 -11.34
C SER A 568 34.97 -11.77 -10.34
N CYS A 569 35.24 -13.00 -10.76
CA CYS A 569 35.71 -14.08 -9.88
C CYS A 569 36.99 -14.72 -10.43
N ALA A 570 38.12 -14.50 -9.75
CA ALA A 570 39.42 -15.08 -10.10
C ALA A 570 39.39 -16.62 -10.11
N ALA A 571 38.67 -17.25 -9.18
CA ALA A 571 38.51 -18.70 -9.13
C ALA A 571 37.75 -19.24 -10.35
N ALA A 572 36.72 -18.54 -10.84
CA ALA A 572 35.93 -18.98 -11.98
C ALA A 572 36.71 -18.91 -13.30
N ILE A 573 37.46 -17.83 -13.54
CA ILE A 573 38.29 -17.70 -14.74
C ILE A 573 39.47 -18.69 -14.70
N HIS A 574 40.13 -18.87 -13.55
CA HIS A 574 41.15 -19.92 -13.39
C HIS A 574 40.59 -21.31 -13.72
N MET A 575 39.42 -21.67 -13.19
CA MET A 575 38.76 -22.94 -13.49
C MET A 575 38.45 -23.13 -14.98
N LEU A 576 38.05 -22.06 -15.68
CA LEU A 576 37.81 -22.08 -17.13
C LEU A 576 39.11 -22.36 -17.93
N HIS A 577 40.25 -21.77 -17.53
CA HIS A 577 41.54 -22.02 -18.17
C HIS A 577 42.09 -23.43 -17.88
N THR A 578 41.98 -23.92 -16.63
CA THR A 578 42.53 -25.24 -16.25
C THR A 578 41.72 -26.43 -16.77
N ASN A 579 40.40 -26.29 -16.94
CA ASN A 579 39.53 -27.41 -17.31
C ASN A 579 39.21 -27.44 -18.82
N GLY A 580 39.88 -28.33 -19.56
CA GLY A 580 39.69 -28.51 -21.01
C GLY A 580 38.30 -28.98 -21.47
N GLU A 581 37.43 -29.47 -20.59
CA GLU A 581 36.00 -29.66 -20.92
C GLU A 581 35.27 -28.30 -20.87
N MET A 582 35.53 -27.50 -19.83
CA MET A 582 34.91 -26.18 -19.66
C MET A 582 35.40 -25.19 -20.73
N LYS A 583 36.70 -25.19 -21.09
CA LYS A 583 37.23 -24.39 -22.22
C LYS A 583 36.43 -24.66 -23.50
N ARG A 584 36.31 -25.93 -23.91
CA ARG A 584 35.55 -26.31 -25.14
C ARG A 584 34.06 -25.99 -25.04
N LYS A 585 33.41 -26.26 -23.90
CA LYS A 585 32.00 -25.91 -23.67
C LYS A 585 31.75 -24.40 -23.69
N TRP A 586 32.74 -23.59 -23.29
CA TRP A 586 32.69 -22.13 -23.37
C TRP A 586 32.90 -21.62 -24.78
N THR A 587 33.96 -22.03 -25.48
CA THR A 587 34.21 -21.62 -26.87
C THR A 587 32.97 -21.89 -27.74
N ALA A 588 32.41 -23.09 -27.68
CA ALA A 588 31.18 -23.46 -28.42
C ALA A 588 29.93 -22.65 -28.04
N ALA A 589 29.88 -22.06 -26.83
CA ALA A 589 28.80 -21.16 -26.42
C ALA A 589 29.02 -19.72 -26.94
N VAL A 590 30.27 -19.26 -27.01
CA VAL A 590 30.64 -17.95 -27.56
C VAL A 590 30.51 -17.94 -29.09
N GLU A 591 30.96 -19.00 -29.77
CA GLU A 591 30.73 -19.24 -31.20
C GLU A 591 29.24 -19.20 -31.54
N TRP A 592 28.41 -19.97 -30.83
CA TRP A 592 26.95 -19.94 -31.04
C TRP A 592 26.35 -18.53 -30.85
N LEU A 593 26.82 -17.78 -29.84
CA LEU A 593 26.34 -16.41 -29.62
C LEU A 593 26.78 -15.45 -30.73
N ASN A 594 27.98 -15.64 -31.31
CA ASN A 594 28.42 -14.91 -32.49
C ASN A 594 27.53 -15.24 -33.70
N ASP A 595 27.45 -16.52 -34.05
CA ASP A 595 26.70 -17.01 -35.20
C ASP A 595 25.24 -16.55 -35.19
N GLU A 596 24.54 -16.68 -34.05
CA GLU A 596 23.13 -16.29 -33.94
C GLU A 596 22.94 -14.76 -33.97
N LEU A 597 23.91 -13.97 -33.49
CA LEU A 597 23.89 -12.50 -33.63
C LEU A 597 24.28 -12.03 -35.04
N GLU A 598 25.03 -12.81 -35.81
CA GLU A 598 25.34 -12.52 -37.22
C GLU A 598 24.28 -13.06 -38.20
N ARG A 599 23.55 -14.12 -37.82
CA ARG A 599 22.48 -14.78 -38.58
C ARG A 599 21.45 -13.79 -39.13
N ARG A 600 21.41 -13.61 -40.45
CA ARG A 600 20.46 -12.70 -41.10
C ARG A 600 19.01 -13.22 -40.95
N PRO A 601 18.02 -12.35 -40.66
CA PRO A 601 16.61 -12.75 -40.71
C PRO A 601 16.23 -13.26 -42.10
N TYR A 602 15.73 -14.48 -42.19
CA TYR A 602 15.29 -15.07 -43.47
C TYR A 602 13.93 -14.49 -43.89
N GLY A 603 13.97 -13.62 -44.91
CA GLY A 603 12.91 -13.45 -45.91
C GLY A 603 11.49 -13.12 -45.40
N SER A 604 11.20 -11.82 -45.25
CA SER A 604 9.85 -11.28 -45.44
C SER A 604 9.90 -9.96 -46.20
N ASN A 605 8.98 -9.75 -47.15
CA ASN A 605 8.98 -8.57 -48.01
C ASN A 605 8.56 -7.31 -47.24
N SER A 606 9.51 -6.43 -46.93
CA SER A 606 9.25 -5.08 -46.42
C SER A 606 10.39 -4.15 -46.81
N GLN A 607 10.09 -3.06 -47.52
CA GLN A 607 11.10 -2.16 -48.14
C GLN A 607 11.86 -1.24 -47.16
N TYR A 608 11.87 -1.55 -45.87
CA TYR A 608 12.52 -0.75 -44.82
C TYR A 608 13.51 -1.61 -44.01
N SER A 609 14.60 -2.02 -44.68
CA SER A 609 15.69 -2.77 -44.05
C SER A 609 16.55 -1.85 -43.17
N TYR A 610 16.10 -1.63 -41.93
CA TYR A 610 16.90 -0.98 -40.91
C TYR A 610 17.99 -1.93 -40.36
N ASN A 611 19.09 -2.02 -41.11
CA ASN A 611 20.39 -2.37 -40.54
C ASN A 611 20.77 -1.30 -39.50
N ASN A 612 20.44 -1.49 -38.22
CA ASN A 612 20.91 -0.60 -37.16
C ASN A 612 20.99 -1.26 -35.78
N TRP A 613 22.16 -1.20 -35.15
CA TRP A 613 22.44 -1.75 -33.82
C TRP A 613 21.94 -0.84 -32.65
N SER A 614 21.07 0.15 -32.92
CA SER A 614 20.42 1.08 -31.97
C SER A 614 19.45 2.03 -32.71
N PRO A 615 18.52 2.73 -32.02
CA PRO A 615 17.77 2.36 -30.82
C PRO A 615 16.24 2.67 -30.95
N PRO A 616 15.37 2.26 -30.00
CA PRO A 616 15.61 1.36 -28.87
C PRO A 616 14.91 0.00 -29.10
N ALA A 617 15.70 -1.05 -29.37
CA ALA A 617 15.22 -2.41 -29.16
C ALA A 617 15.00 -2.66 -27.65
N GLN A 618 14.04 -3.50 -27.29
CA GLN A 618 13.81 -3.85 -25.89
C GLN A 618 14.94 -4.76 -25.37
N SER A 619 15.16 -4.83 -24.05
CA SER A 619 16.22 -5.70 -23.51
C SER A 619 15.84 -7.17 -23.63
N ASN A 620 16.77 -8.01 -24.06
CA ASN A 620 16.65 -9.49 -24.08
C ASN A 620 16.42 -10.12 -22.68
N GLU A 621 16.50 -9.32 -21.61
CA GLU A 621 16.19 -9.71 -20.23
C GLU A 621 14.73 -9.40 -19.82
N THR A 622 14.02 -8.57 -20.60
CA THR A 622 12.67 -8.07 -20.25
C THR A 622 11.67 -8.12 -21.41
N SER A 623 12.11 -8.38 -22.65
CA SER A 623 11.24 -8.41 -23.82
C SER A 623 10.61 -9.78 -24.04
N ASN A 624 9.29 -9.80 -24.22
CA ASN A 624 8.53 -11.03 -24.45
C ASN A 624 8.98 -11.73 -25.74
N GLY A 625 9.24 -13.03 -25.65
CA GLY A 625 9.66 -13.87 -26.78
C GLY A 625 10.83 -14.79 -26.44
N TYR A 626 11.16 -15.68 -27.37
CA TYR A 626 12.16 -16.74 -27.17
C TYR A 626 13.46 -16.54 -27.99
N PHE A 627 13.37 -15.88 -29.14
CA PHE A 627 14.49 -15.62 -30.05
C PHE A 627 15.34 -14.42 -29.60
N LEU A 628 16.64 -14.43 -29.89
CA LEU A 628 17.59 -13.41 -29.46
C LEU A 628 17.50 -12.15 -30.33
N GLU A 629 17.25 -10.99 -29.73
CA GLU A 629 17.21 -9.71 -30.44
C GLU A 629 18.61 -9.07 -30.50
N ARG A 630 18.98 -8.49 -31.65
CA ARG A 630 20.26 -7.78 -31.85
C ARG A 630 20.26 -6.44 -31.08
N SER A 631 20.57 -6.51 -29.78
CA SER A 631 20.64 -5.35 -28.89
C SER A 631 22.08 -4.94 -28.58
N HIS A 632 22.28 -3.67 -28.22
CA HIS A 632 23.60 -3.17 -27.81
C HIS A 632 24.18 -3.96 -26.61
N SER A 633 23.33 -4.37 -25.66
CA SER A 633 23.75 -5.25 -24.55
C SER A 633 24.25 -6.61 -25.04
N ALA A 634 23.61 -7.20 -26.05
CA ALA A 634 24.06 -8.49 -26.59
C ALA A 634 25.44 -8.37 -27.25
N ARG A 635 25.69 -7.27 -27.97
CA ARG A 635 27.01 -6.97 -28.55
C ARG A 635 28.11 -6.79 -27.49
N LEU A 636 27.82 -6.06 -26.41
CA LEU A 636 28.77 -5.88 -25.30
C LEU A 636 29.05 -7.22 -24.59
N THR A 637 28.02 -8.06 -24.42
CA THR A 637 28.16 -9.40 -23.83
C THR A 637 29.03 -10.29 -24.70
N LEU A 638 28.79 -10.33 -26.02
CA LEU A 638 29.62 -11.10 -26.98
C LEU A 638 31.07 -10.61 -26.99
N ASN A 639 31.29 -9.29 -27.15
CA ASN A 639 32.64 -8.71 -27.14
C ASN A 639 33.41 -9.07 -25.86
N ARG A 640 32.74 -9.07 -24.70
CA ARG A 640 33.36 -9.45 -23.43
C ARG A 640 33.53 -10.96 -23.29
N ALA A 641 32.65 -11.77 -23.85
CA ALA A 641 32.78 -13.23 -23.86
C ALA A 641 34.00 -13.69 -24.69
N ILE A 642 34.23 -13.07 -25.84
CA ILE A 642 35.41 -13.31 -26.70
C ILE A 642 36.70 -12.97 -25.95
N GLN A 643 36.73 -11.85 -25.19
CA GLN A 643 37.86 -11.49 -24.31
C GLN A 643 38.11 -12.46 -23.13
N LEU A 644 37.22 -13.43 -22.93
CA LEU A 644 37.30 -14.44 -21.86
C LEU A 644 37.48 -15.86 -22.43
N CYS A 645 37.66 -16.01 -23.75
CA CYS A 645 38.07 -17.28 -24.35
C CYS A 645 39.56 -17.53 -24.05
N PRO A 646 39.93 -18.69 -23.47
CA PRO A 646 41.35 -19.05 -23.32
C PRO A 646 42.03 -19.18 -24.67
N GLU A 647 43.22 -18.59 -24.82
CA GLU A 647 44.04 -18.68 -26.03
C GLU A 647 44.26 -20.15 -26.45
N GLU A 648 44.27 -20.40 -27.75
CA GLU A 648 44.64 -21.69 -28.33
C GLU A 648 46.14 -21.74 -28.52
N GLU A 649 46.84 -22.44 -27.63
CA GLU A 649 48.14 -23.01 -27.97
C GLU A 649 47.92 -23.95 -29.17
N PRO A 650 48.63 -23.78 -30.29
CA PRO A 650 48.50 -24.69 -31.41
C PRO A 650 49.02 -26.06 -30.99
N GLU A 651 48.20 -27.11 -31.17
CA GLU A 651 48.66 -28.49 -30.98
C GLU A 651 49.82 -28.77 -31.94
N GLU A 652 51.03 -28.95 -31.40
CA GLU A 652 52.20 -29.33 -32.20
C GLU A 652 51.92 -30.70 -32.84
N GLN A 653 51.70 -30.70 -34.15
CA GLN A 653 51.48 -31.93 -34.90
C GLN A 653 52.80 -32.69 -35.00
N ASP A 654 52.92 -33.73 -34.18
CA ASP A 654 53.96 -34.76 -34.21
C ASP A 654 53.99 -35.41 -35.61
N MET A 655 54.81 -34.86 -36.50
CA MET A 655 55.05 -35.34 -37.86
C MET A 655 56.51 -35.77 -37.97
N SER A 656 56.71 -37.08 -37.79
CA SER A 656 58.01 -37.75 -37.74
C SER A 656 58.89 -37.51 -38.97
N GLU A 657 60.20 -37.52 -38.75
CA GLU A 657 61.23 -37.40 -39.79
C GLU A 657 61.12 -38.50 -40.87
N GLU A 658 61.17 -38.08 -42.14
CA GLU A 658 61.93 -38.78 -43.17
C GLU A 658 62.44 -37.72 -44.15
N GLY A 659 63.69 -37.84 -44.63
CA GLY A 659 64.36 -36.75 -45.35
C GLY A 659 65.12 -37.20 -46.58
N ASP A 660 65.40 -36.26 -47.49
CA ASP A 660 66.49 -36.42 -48.45
C ASP A 660 67.05 -35.06 -48.96
N SER A 661 68.21 -35.09 -49.60
CA SER A 661 68.95 -33.98 -50.22
C SER A 661 70.05 -34.57 -51.12
N PRO A 662 70.62 -33.90 -52.16
CA PRO A 662 70.72 -32.45 -52.43
C PRO A 662 70.31 -32.18 -53.93
N PRO A 663 70.97 -31.45 -54.86
CA PRO A 663 72.08 -30.46 -54.87
C PRO A 663 71.74 -29.07 -55.51
N PRO A 664 72.68 -28.09 -55.54
CA PRO A 664 72.35 -26.65 -55.69
C PRO A 664 72.72 -25.97 -57.04
N SER A 665 72.54 -24.63 -57.08
CA SER A 665 72.83 -23.60 -58.11
C SER A 665 71.59 -23.08 -58.90
N GLY A 666 71.49 -21.79 -59.25
CA GLY A 666 72.30 -20.61 -58.87
C GLY A 666 71.90 -19.31 -59.60
N GLN A 667 72.46 -18.17 -59.17
CA GLN A 667 72.39 -16.80 -59.76
C GLN A 667 71.03 -16.04 -59.62
N GLN A 668 71.01 -14.84 -59.00
CA GLN A 668 70.93 -13.47 -59.59
C GLN A 668 69.59 -13.13 -60.30
N GLN A 669 68.98 -11.94 -60.25
CA GLN A 669 69.15 -10.62 -59.58
C GLN A 669 67.80 -9.85 -59.78
N GLN A 670 67.42 -8.73 -59.12
CA GLN A 670 68.01 -7.85 -58.09
C GLN A 670 66.90 -7.55 -57.03
N GLN A 671 66.57 -6.39 -56.43
CA GLN A 671 67.01 -4.97 -56.45
C GLN A 671 66.83 -4.32 -55.03
N GLN A 672 67.02 -3.00 -54.93
CA GLN A 672 67.06 -2.13 -53.75
C GLN A 672 65.69 -1.74 -53.14
N HIS A 673 65.69 -1.39 -51.84
CA HIS A 673 65.14 -0.10 -51.34
C HIS A 673 65.90 0.39 -50.09
N GLN A 674 65.93 1.70 -49.86
CA GLN A 674 66.71 2.35 -48.79
C GLN A 674 65.87 2.67 -47.55
N GLN A 675 66.54 2.82 -46.40
CA GLN A 675 65.95 3.28 -45.13
C GLN A 675 65.77 4.80 -45.12
N GLN A 676 64.62 5.29 -44.62
CA GLN A 676 64.47 6.66 -44.09
C GLN A 676 63.53 6.68 -42.86
N PRO A 677 63.66 7.67 -41.96
CA PRO A 677 63.07 7.64 -40.60
C PRO A 677 61.59 8.09 -40.52
N PRO A 678 60.89 7.82 -39.39
CA PRO A 678 59.47 8.10 -39.25
C PRO A 678 59.11 9.58 -39.00
N PRO A 679 57.89 10.02 -39.39
CA PRO A 679 57.36 11.36 -39.11
C PRO A 679 56.84 11.52 -37.66
N PRO A 680 56.69 12.77 -37.16
CA PRO A 680 56.40 13.07 -35.75
C PRO A 680 54.90 12.90 -35.36
N PRO A 681 54.60 12.78 -34.05
CA PRO A 681 53.23 12.63 -33.54
C PRO A 681 52.38 13.90 -33.69
N GLN A 682 51.09 13.72 -34.02
CA GLN A 682 50.11 14.80 -34.08
C GLN A 682 49.40 15.01 -32.72
N GLN A 683 49.00 16.25 -32.45
CA GLN A 683 48.34 16.65 -31.20
C GLN A 683 46.85 16.25 -31.18
N PRO A 684 46.25 15.99 -29.99
CA PRO A 684 44.83 15.68 -29.88
C PRO A 684 43.94 16.93 -30.09
N PRO A 685 42.76 16.77 -30.73
CA PRO A 685 41.75 17.84 -30.81
C PRO A 685 41.08 18.11 -29.44
N PRO A 686 40.47 19.29 -29.24
CA PRO A 686 40.17 19.82 -27.91
C PRO A 686 38.94 19.21 -27.22
N THR A 687 39.02 19.17 -25.89
CA THR A 687 37.97 18.70 -24.97
C THR A 687 36.69 19.53 -25.07
N GLN A 688 35.57 18.91 -25.44
CA GLN A 688 34.23 19.46 -25.18
C GLN A 688 33.67 18.89 -23.87
N GLN A 689 33.15 19.77 -23.02
CA GLN A 689 32.58 19.41 -21.71
C GLN A 689 31.16 18.87 -21.88
N PRO A 690 30.83 17.68 -21.36
CA PRO A 690 29.43 17.28 -21.17
C PRO A 690 28.82 18.09 -20.02
N LEU A 691 27.65 18.71 -20.23
CA LEU A 691 26.90 19.31 -19.13
C LEU A 691 26.40 18.21 -18.18
N ALA A 692 26.82 18.27 -16.93
CA ALA A 692 26.31 17.39 -15.87
C ALA A 692 24.89 17.83 -15.45
N GLN A 693 23.86 17.27 -16.09
CA GLN A 693 22.50 17.35 -15.55
C GLN A 693 22.38 16.43 -14.32
N GLN A 694 22.38 17.01 -13.12
CA GLN A 694 22.15 16.28 -11.87
C GLN A 694 20.70 15.81 -11.78
N GLN A 695 20.43 14.55 -12.18
CA GLN A 695 19.24 13.83 -11.71
C GLN A 695 19.51 13.26 -10.31
N GLN A 696 19.39 14.12 -9.31
CA GLN A 696 19.53 13.75 -7.90
C GLN A 696 18.23 13.11 -7.40
N LEU A 697 18.08 11.81 -7.63
CA LEU A 697 16.95 11.01 -7.17
C LEU A 697 17.07 10.66 -5.66
N ASP A 698 15.92 10.61 -4.98
CA ASP A 698 15.82 10.59 -3.51
C ASP A 698 16.44 9.35 -2.83
N SER A 699 17.66 9.51 -2.32
CA SER A 699 18.30 8.58 -1.38
C SER A 699 18.50 9.22 0.00
N ASN A 700 17.42 9.69 0.63
CA ASN A 700 17.50 10.34 1.95
C ASN A 700 16.25 10.14 2.84
N LYS A 701 15.92 8.87 3.16
CA LYS A 701 14.84 8.51 4.10
C LYS A 701 15.19 7.32 5.02
N LEU A 702 16.27 7.41 5.79
CA LEU A 702 16.52 6.46 6.90
C LEU A 702 17.23 7.05 8.15
N THR A 703 17.65 8.32 8.12
CA THR A 703 18.61 8.91 9.06
C THR A 703 18.01 9.81 10.16
N TYR A 704 16.72 9.64 10.49
CA TYR A 704 16.01 10.52 11.45
C TYR A 704 15.82 9.95 12.87
N TRP A 705 16.34 8.75 13.17
CA TRP A 705 16.02 8.01 14.40
C TRP A 705 17.10 7.98 15.49
N GLN A 706 18.21 8.73 15.35
CA GLN A 706 19.34 8.66 16.29
C GLN A 706 19.79 9.99 16.91
N GLN A 707 19.12 11.13 16.62
CA GLN A 707 19.62 12.45 17.01
C GLN A 707 18.61 13.33 17.77
N GLN A 708 18.04 12.78 18.86
CA GLN A 708 17.29 13.56 19.87
C GLN A 708 17.71 13.23 21.32
N GLN A 709 19.02 13.08 21.57
CA GLN A 709 19.59 12.99 22.93
C GLN A 709 20.88 13.81 23.11
N CYS A 710 20.95 15.05 22.58
CA CYS A 710 21.86 16.08 23.10
C CYS A 710 21.57 17.46 22.49
N CYS A 711 21.24 18.46 23.32
CA CYS A 711 21.49 19.89 23.07
C CYS A 711 21.12 20.73 24.31
N GLN A 712 22.09 21.42 24.90
CA GLN A 712 21.82 22.57 25.77
C GLN A 712 21.81 23.86 24.93
N PRO A 713 21.04 24.91 25.31
CA PRO A 713 20.96 26.14 24.54
C PRO A 713 22.19 27.04 24.78
N THR A 714 22.86 27.46 23.70
CA THR A 714 23.87 28.52 23.72
C THR A 714 23.28 29.84 23.23
N HIS A 715 23.56 30.94 23.94
CA HIS A 715 23.16 32.28 23.53
C HIS A 715 23.96 32.79 22.32
N PRO A 716 23.35 33.47 21.34
CA PRO A 716 24.04 34.43 20.49
C PRO A 716 24.20 35.78 21.21
N ALA A 717 25.34 36.44 21.03
CA ALA A 717 25.66 37.75 21.62
C ALA A 717 25.20 38.93 20.75
N ALA A 718 25.22 40.14 21.32
CA ALA A 718 24.71 41.37 20.68
C ALA A 718 25.80 42.18 19.94
N ASN A 719 25.37 42.98 18.95
CA ASN A 719 26.01 44.19 18.42
C ASN A 719 25.11 44.80 17.31
N HIS A 720 25.04 46.11 17.06
CA HIS A 720 25.23 47.28 17.94
C HIS A 720 24.57 48.49 17.21
N GLY A 721 23.76 49.32 17.88
CA GLY A 721 23.12 50.48 17.24
C GLY A 721 22.48 51.42 18.26
N MET A 722 22.84 52.70 18.21
CA MET A 722 22.54 53.76 19.20
C MET A 722 22.18 55.07 18.44
N PRO A 723 21.77 56.17 19.10
CA PRO A 723 20.60 56.27 19.99
C PRO A 723 19.79 57.56 19.74
N PHE A 724 18.50 57.60 20.10
CA PHE A 724 17.81 58.87 20.42
C PHE A 724 16.72 58.65 21.49
N GLY A 725 16.57 59.62 22.39
CA GLY A 725 15.50 59.69 23.40
C GLY A 725 14.79 61.05 23.35
N PRO A 726 14.17 61.49 24.45
CA PRO A 726 12.97 60.84 24.99
C PRO A 726 11.79 61.83 25.13
N SER A 727 10.56 61.33 25.18
CA SER A 727 9.40 62.15 25.58
C SER A 727 8.28 61.33 26.25
N SER A 728 7.58 62.00 27.17
CA SER A 728 6.44 61.56 27.99
C SER A 728 5.95 62.79 28.79
N PRO A 729 4.77 62.79 29.45
CA PRO A 729 3.72 61.76 29.52
C PRO A 729 2.31 62.28 29.10
N ALA A 730 1.31 61.38 29.10
CA ALA A 730 -0.11 61.74 29.24
C ALA A 730 -0.84 60.64 30.04
N GLY A 731 -1.90 61.01 30.78
CA GLY A 731 -2.50 60.18 31.84
C GLY A 731 -3.69 59.27 31.45
N PRO A 732 -4.21 58.44 32.40
CA PRO A 732 -5.18 57.38 32.13
C PRO A 732 -6.59 57.62 32.70
N ALA A 733 -7.62 56.96 32.12
CA ALA A 733 -8.91 56.60 32.74
C ALA A 733 -9.82 55.85 31.73
N PRO A 734 -10.88 55.11 32.14
CA PRO A 734 -11.08 54.39 33.40
C PRO A 734 -11.47 52.90 33.20
N VAL A 735 -11.52 52.13 34.28
CA VAL A 735 -12.06 50.74 34.32
C VAL A 735 -13.51 50.76 34.80
N HIS A 736 -14.40 50.00 34.16
CA HIS A 736 -15.75 49.72 34.67
C HIS A 736 -15.81 48.38 35.43
N GLN A 737 -16.39 48.41 36.62
CA GLN A 737 -16.58 47.25 37.49
C GLN A 737 -17.84 46.45 37.12
N ALA A 738 -17.79 45.13 37.31
CA ALA A 738 -18.96 44.27 37.41
C ALA A 738 -19.13 43.80 38.88
N PRO A 739 -20.33 43.87 39.48
CA PRO A 739 -20.53 43.51 40.88
C PRO A 739 -20.62 42.00 41.10
N SER A 740 -20.10 41.55 42.24
CA SER A 740 -20.22 40.17 42.72
C SER A 740 -21.57 39.92 43.41
N ARG A 741 -22.00 38.65 43.42
CA ARG A 741 -23.02 38.15 44.35
C ARG A 741 -22.75 36.69 44.71
N THR A 742 -22.96 36.36 45.98
CA THR A 742 -22.55 35.09 46.61
C THR A 742 -23.74 34.24 47.03
N GLU A 743 -23.55 32.92 46.87
CA GLU A 743 -24.16 31.82 47.63
C GLU A 743 -25.70 31.58 47.58
N LEU A 744 -26.06 30.39 48.09
CA LEU A 744 -27.37 29.74 48.13
C LEU A 744 -27.90 29.26 46.75
N SER A 745 -28.32 28.01 46.56
CA SER A 745 -28.56 26.89 47.52
C SER A 745 -28.21 25.51 46.93
N LYS A 746 -27.89 24.54 47.81
CA LYS A 746 -27.62 23.13 47.46
C LYS A 746 -28.86 22.26 47.75
N GLU A 747 -29.90 22.30 46.92
CA GLU A 747 -31.10 21.46 47.20
C GLU A 747 -31.91 21.06 45.95
N ALA A 748 -31.30 20.30 45.03
CA ALA A 748 -31.96 19.82 43.80
C ALA A 748 -31.50 18.43 43.27
N LEU A 749 -30.77 17.63 44.05
CA LEU A 749 -30.22 16.33 43.61
C LEU A 749 -30.42 15.19 44.63
N ARG A 750 -31.69 14.87 44.89
CA ARG A 750 -32.13 13.55 45.40
C ARG A 750 -33.46 13.19 44.73
N GLY A 751 -33.60 11.96 44.22
CA GLY A 751 -34.91 11.44 43.79
C GLY A 751 -35.06 11.01 42.33
N VAL A 752 -34.13 10.23 41.78
CA VAL A 752 -34.43 9.33 40.64
C VAL A 752 -33.78 7.97 40.91
N GLN A 753 -34.61 6.93 41.10
CA GLN A 753 -34.16 5.54 41.06
C GLN A 753 -34.14 5.05 39.60
N PRO A 754 -33.23 4.13 39.21
CA PRO A 754 -33.34 3.45 37.93
C PRO A 754 -34.58 2.52 37.91
N PRO A 755 -35.28 2.38 36.77
CA PRO A 755 -36.38 1.43 36.66
C PRO A 755 -35.87 -0.02 36.66
N HIS A 756 -36.66 -0.92 37.24
CA HIS A 756 -36.42 -2.36 37.13
C HIS A 756 -36.61 -2.87 35.69
N PRO A 757 -35.89 -3.93 35.27
CA PRO A 757 -36.05 -4.51 33.94
C PRO A 757 -37.42 -5.19 33.79
N VAL A 758 -38.07 -4.96 32.65
CA VAL A 758 -39.29 -5.68 32.23
C VAL A 758 -38.87 -7.04 31.64
N PRO A 759 -39.57 -8.15 31.92
CA PRO A 759 -39.25 -9.45 31.34
C PRO A 759 -39.39 -9.45 29.80
N ALA A 760 -38.54 -10.23 29.13
CA ALA A 760 -38.70 -10.50 27.70
C ALA A 760 -39.95 -11.37 27.43
N PRO A 761 -40.65 -11.19 26.29
CA PRO A 761 -41.72 -12.10 25.90
C PRO A 761 -41.15 -13.50 25.61
N GLN A 762 -41.91 -14.53 25.96
CA GLN A 762 -41.55 -15.91 25.65
C GLN A 762 -41.70 -16.18 24.14
N SER A 763 -40.78 -16.93 23.57
CA SER A 763 -40.86 -17.43 22.20
C SER A 763 -41.57 -18.78 22.19
N ASP A 764 -42.77 -18.84 21.62
CA ASP A 764 -43.42 -20.11 21.28
C ASP A 764 -42.62 -20.85 20.18
N PRO A 765 -42.62 -22.20 20.16
CA PRO A 765 -41.88 -22.99 19.19
C PRO A 765 -42.54 -22.93 17.80
N VAL A 766 -41.72 -22.86 16.75
CA VAL A 766 -42.15 -23.05 15.37
C VAL A 766 -42.00 -24.54 15.01
N ASP A 767 -43.08 -25.17 14.54
CA ASP A 767 -43.08 -26.55 14.06
C ASP A 767 -42.27 -26.71 12.77
N ASP A 768 -41.31 -27.64 12.76
CA ASP A 768 -40.66 -28.13 11.54
C ASP A 768 -41.60 -29.05 10.76
N LYS A 769 -42.01 -28.64 9.55
CA LYS A 769 -42.50 -29.57 8.50
C LYS A 769 -41.99 -29.18 7.10
N PRO A 770 -41.56 -30.16 6.28
CA PRO A 770 -40.91 -29.89 5.00
C PRO A 770 -41.88 -29.76 3.83
N ALA A 771 -41.48 -28.96 2.84
CA ALA A 771 -41.93 -28.99 1.44
C ALA A 771 -40.79 -28.49 0.54
#